data_AF-A0A7G6A6I8-F1
#
_entry.id   AF-A0A7G6A6I8-F1
#
_cell.length_a   1.000
_cell.length_b   1.000
_cell.length_c   1.000
_cell.angle_alpha   90.00
_cell.angle_beta   90.00
_cell.angle_gamma   90.00
#
_symmetry.space_group_name_H-M   'P 1'
#
loop_
_entity.id
_entity.type
_entity.pdbx_description
1 polymer ?
#
loop_
_entity_poly.entity_id
_entity_poly.type
_entity_poly.pdbx_seq_one_letter_code
_entity_poly.pdbx_strand_id
1 'polypeptide(L)'
;MKHSPAKRTVAAVMTLVTAYSPLFASLNSSAAYAQATQNTSYSYLYDANGNVKQITDPLGRVTNLSFDTLGRIKQQLQPAPVATATRPAVDYTFDLLDQPVTVSDPRALVTKYGHDGLGNAVSLSSPDTGGTTRTFDLAGAVATSKDARGEITIYQYDALGRIKSESYGTGTATVFEYDGGTGGAPNTVGKLTKITDESGFTVYSYTDLGQVASKTQTVTGGGKSLAQVVSYAYGTEGTSTGKLTAMTYPSGNRVNYRYDDAGRVSMITVNPVNTNGTGTNLSVEYALLTNVEYAAHGPVQAWKWGNSTDASPSGYSRAFDLDGRVIRYNLGNPASTGVMRTVEWDAASRIKAYTHVSTGEGTNAAVLNQRFEYDDLDRLTSFIGNGATQSFSYDANGNRTAATFGGTGYTNTIAASSNRLEATTGPTPAKTNTHDLAGNLTNDGTIVYAYSARGRMSSATIGAVKTSYLYNGMGQRVRQVAGTQANAAGLLMYDEAGHIIGEYNSSTGKASKEFIYLGDMPVGVLEQVVTSTAPNQVHAMNMYYLYVDHLNTPRFITRSPDGKVAWRWDSTDPFGLLPPNDNPAGLGVFTMNLRMPGQYFDKNTNLFYNYYRDYDPQTGRYVESDPIGLRGGINTYGYVGGNPVSRIDPLGLEQCDIDAARVTAKRYLPNLNVGAGPPKADYAGGGWWGEAQIIGRQPHYDGYIHMTIKFLEPLDLAMQARVLENYYHEAGHFTWPDAGHETIYPYARANLERSWKDFKALRDKLCKCKK
;
A
#
# COMPACT_ATOMS: atom_id res chain seq x y z
N MET A 1 1.99 64.51 30.23
CA MET A 1 2.91 63.38 30.53
C MET A 1 2.16 62.27 31.25
N LYS A 2 1.93 61.13 30.59
CA LYS A 2 2.17 59.77 31.12
C LYS A 2 1.75 58.75 30.05
N HIS A 3 2.54 57.69 29.97
CA HIS A 3 2.82 56.89 28.78
C HIS A 3 1.66 56.01 28.31
N SER A 4 1.51 55.94 26.98
CA SER A 4 0.91 54.81 26.29
C SER A 4 1.90 53.63 26.33
N PRO A 5 1.54 52.43 26.80
CA PRO A 5 2.41 51.28 26.69
C PRO A 5 2.34 50.78 25.25
N ALA A 6 3.46 50.90 24.55
CA ALA A 6 3.67 50.28 23.25
C ALA A 6 3.40 48.76 23.37
N LYS A 7 2.40 48.25 22.64
CA LYS A 7 2.31 46.81 22.35
C LYS A 7 3.51 46.46 21.46
N ARG A 8 4.62 46.07 22.07
CA ARG A 8 5.68 45.32 21.39
C ARG A 8 5.13 43.92 21.12
N THR A 9 4.51 43.74 19.97
CA THR A 9 4.34 42.40 19.38
C THR A 9 5.74 41.96 18.94
N VAL A 10 6.50 41.36 19.85
CA VAL A 10 7.70 40.62 19.46
C VAL A 10 7.18 39.41 18.69
N ALA A 11 7.40 39.40 17.38
CA ALA A 11 7.25 38.20 16.58
C ALA A 11 8.27 37.19 17.12
N ALA A 12 7.85 36.35 18.06
CA ALA A 12 8.64 35.21 18.50
C ALA A 12 8.64 34.22 17.33
N VAL A 13 9.72 34.21 16.56
CA VAL A 13 10.01 33.11 15.65
C VAL A 13 10.31 31.90 16.53
N MET A 14 9.29 31.10 16.82
CA MET A 14 9.47 29.85 17.55
C MET A 14 9.94 28.81 16.53
N THR A 15 11.25 28.63 16.44
CA THR A 15 11.86 27.54 15.66
C THR A 15 11.84 26.29 16.51
N LEU A 16 10.95 25.34 16.21
CA LEU A 16 11.01 24.00 16.80
C LEU A 16 11.89 23.13 15.89
N VAL A 17 13.00 22.62 16.44
CA VAL A 17 13.85 21.62 15.79
C VAL A 17 13.52 20.27 16.41
N THR A 18 12.94 19.37 15.63
CA THR A 18 12.66 18.01 16.09
C THR A 18 13.83 17.11 15.67
N ALA A 19 14.70 16.76 16.61
CA ALA A 19 15.76 15.77 16.43
C ALA A 19 15.31 14.42 17.01
N TYR A 20 15.47 13.34 16.25
CA TYR A 20 15.19 11.99 16.72
C TYR A 20 16.50 11.20 16.84
N SER A 21 16.80 10.74 18.04
CA SER A 21 17.89 9.80 18.31
C SER A 21 17.27 8.50 18.83
N PRO A 22 17.25 7.42 18.04
CA PRO A 22 16.76 6.15 18.53
C PRO A 22 17.73 5.58 19.60
N LEU A 23 17.25 5.49 20.85
CA LEU A 23 17.92 4.73 21.91
C LEU A 23 17.54 3.25 21.75
N PHE A 24 18.32 2.49 20.98
CA PHE A 24 18.28 1.03 21.05
C PHE A 24 19.38 0.55 21.98
N ALA A 25 19.01 0.20 23.21
CA ALA A 25 19.91 -0.51 24.11
C ALA A 25 20.12 -1.92 23.56
N SER A 26 21.28 -2.18 22.96
CA SER A 26 21.72 -3.54 22.63
C SER A 26 22.10 -4.26 23.93
N LEU A 27 21.16 -5.02 24.49
CA LEU A 27 21.52 -6.07 25.45
C LEU A 27 22.06 -7.24 24.62
N ASN A 28 23.40 -7.39 24.67
CA ASN A 28 24.21 -8.52 24.17
C ASN A 28 24.49 -8.57 22.66
N SER A 29 25.55 -7.88 22.23
CA SER A 29 26.60 -8.48 21.38
C SER A 29 27.79 -7.53 21.23
N SER A 30 28.99 -8.06 21.48
CA SER A 30 30.27 -7.39 21.27
C SER A 30 30.60 -7.34 19.76
N ALA A 31 29.97 -6.39 19.05
CA ALA A 31 30.44 -5.88 17.77
C ALA A 31 29.79 -4.50 17.55
N ALA A 32 30.37 -3.47 18.17
CA ALA A 32 29.99 -2.08 17.92
C ALA A 32 30.40 -1.70 16.49
N TYR A 33 29.55 -1.99 15.51
CA TYR A 33 29.53 -1.20 14.28
C TYR A 33 29.03 0.19 14.68
N ALA A 34 29.91 1.20 14.58
CA ALA A 34 29.55 2.60 14.76
C ALA A 34 28.53 3.00 13.68
N GLN A 35 27.25 2.76 13.92
CA GLN A 35 26.18 3.29 13.08
C GLN A 35 26.00 4.77 13.44
N ALA A 36 26.42 5.65 12.54
CA ALA A 36 26.14 7.07 12.66
C ALA A 36 24.62 7.28 12.59
N THR A 37 24.03 7.91 13.62
CA THR A 37 22.68 8.45 13.54
C THR A 37 22.63 9.50 12.44
N GLN A 38 21.83 9.31 11.39
CA GLN A 38 21.57 10.39 10.43
C GLN A 38 20.80 11.49 11.17
N ASN A 39 21.39 12.67 11.26
CA ASN A 39 20.72 13.83 11.84
C ASN A 39 19.62 14.32 10.87
N THR A 40 18.40 13.79 11.04
CA THR A 40 17.23 14.09 10.21
C THR A 40 16.34 15.13 10.89
N SER A 41 16.81 16.37 10.99
CA SER A 41 16.05 17.44 11.65
C SER A 41 15.09 18.13 10.68
N TYR A 42 13.81 18.22 11.06
CA TYR A 42 12.85 19.16 10.47
C TYR A 42 12.82 20.45 11.31
N SER A 43 12.61 21.60 10.66
CA SER A 43 12.34 22.86 11.34
C SER A 43 11.05 23.49 10.88
N TYR A 44 10.27 24.03 11.83
CA TYR A 44 8.97 24.64 11.58
C TYR A 44 8.99 26.11 11.96
N LEU A 45 8.39 26.97 11.14
CA LEU A 45 8.10 28.37 11.50
C LEU A 45 6.60 28.58 11.57
N TYR A 46 6.17 29.28 12.61
CA TYR A 46 4.76 29.55 12.89
C TYR A 46 4.39 31.01 12.59
N ASP A 47 3.13 31.24 12.23
CA ASP A 47 2.55 32.59 12.19
C ASP A 47 2.09 33.06 13.58
N ALA A 48 1.57 34.29 13.68
CA ALA A 48 1.10 34.87 14.94
C ALA A 48 -0.11 34.15 15.55
N ASN A 49 -0.80 33.31 14.77
CA ASN A 49 -1.96 32.52 15.21
C ASN A 49 -1.56 31.08 15.59
N GLY A 50 -0.27 30.74 15.54
CA GLY A 50 0.25 29.41 15.83
C GLY A 50 0.08 28.41 14.68
N ASN A 51 -0.22 28.86 13.46
CA ASN A 51 -0.24 27.97 12.30
C ASN A 51 1.17 27.79 11.72
N VAL A 52 1.51 26.59 11.29
CA VAL A 52 2.80 26.31 10.61
C VAL A 52 2.82 27.01 9.25
N LYS A 53 3.59 28.09 9.11
CA LYS A 53 3.77 28.84 7.85
C LYS A 53 4.92 28.31 7.00
N GLN A 54 5.89 27.63 7.59
CA GLN A 54 7.02 27.06 6.87
C GLN A 54 7.45 25.73 7.49
N ILE A 55 7.77 24.79 6.60
CA ILE A 55 8.40 23.52 6.93
C ILE A 55 9.71 23.46 6.15
N THR A 56 10.81 23.22 6.84
CA THR A 56 12.11 22.94 6.22
C THR A 56 12.52 21.53 6.60
N ASP A 57 12.85 20.74 5.58
CA ASP A 57 13.22 19.33 5.76
C ASP A 57 14.73 19.12 5.97
N PRO A 58 15.20 17.88 6.23
CA PRO A 58 16.61 17.60 6.46
C PRO A 58 17.56 17.93 5.30
N LEU A 59 17.04 18.12 4.08
CA LEU A 59 17.81 18.57 2.92
C LEU A 59 17.80 20.10 2.78
N GLY A 60 17.17 20.83 3.70
CA GLY A 60 17.03 22.28 3.65
C GLY A 60 15.92 22.77 2.72
N ARG A 61 15.10 21.87 2.18
CA ARG A 61 14.04 22.22 1.22
C ARG A 61 12.86 22.83 1.94
N VAL A 62 12.31 23.90 1.37
CA VAL A 62 11.30 24.74 2.02
C VAL A 62 9.92 24.54 1.40
N THR A 63 8.96 24.15 2.22
CA THR A 63 7.52 24.24 1.92
C THR A 63 6.91 25.40 2.70
N ASN A 64 6.19 26.30 2.04
CA ASN A 64 5.44 27.37 2.69
C ASN A 64 3.95 27.08 2.65
N LEU A 65 3.26 27.36 3.76
CA LEU A 65 1.82 27.29 3.87
C LEU A 65 1.31 28.71 4.12
N SER A 66 0.23 29.08 3.44
CA SER A 66 -0.51 30.30 3.76
C SER A 66 -1.94 29.96 4.13
N PHE A 67 -2.50 30.81 5.00
CA PHE A 67 -3.80 30.56 5.61
C PHE A 67 -4.78 31.67 5.25
N ASP A 68 -6.06 31.34 5.25
CA ASP A 68 -7.14 32.33 5.25
C ASP A 68 -7.40 32.86 6.68
N THR A 69 -8.41 33.72 6.82
CA THR A 69 -8.77 34.33 8.12
C THR A 69 -9.28 33.33 9.15
N LEU A 70 -9.68 32.12 8.75
CA LEU A 70 -10.16 31.05 9.61
C LEU A 70 -9.05 30.02 9.93
N GLY A 71 -7.80 30.27 9.51
CA GLY A 71 -6.68 29.36 9.80
C GLY A 71 -6.68 28.08 8.95
N ARG A 72 -7.39 28.08 7.81
CA ARG A 72 -7.41 26.99 6.83
C ARG A 72 -6.33 27.23 5.77
N ILE A 73 -5.68 26.16 5.30
CA ILE A 73 -4.62 26.27 4.30
C ILE A 73 -5.22 26.73 2.98
N LYS A 74 -4.93 27.96 2.56
CA LYS A 74 -5.36 28.49 1.25
C LYS A 74 -4.34 28.27 0.14
N GLN A 75 -3.06 28.07 0.49
CA GLN A 75 -2.01 27.74 -0.47
C GLN A 75 -0.92 26.92 0.19
N GLN A 76 -0.45 25.91 -0.53
CA GLN A 76 0.78 25.19 -0.27
C GLN A 76 1.76 25.46 -1.41
N LEU A 77 2.87 26.13 -1.09
CA LEU A 77 3.97 26.40 -2.01
C LEU A 77 5.11 25.42 -1.74
N GLN A 78 5.33 24.49 -2.64
CA GLN A 78 6.32 23.42 -2.53
C GLN A 78 7.75 23.92 -2.84
N PRO A 79 8.80 23.14 -2.55
CA PRO A 79 10.15 23.47 -3.00
C PRO A 79 10.22 23.61 -4.52
N ALA A 80 11.15 24.45 -5.01
CA ALA A 80 11.43 24.50 -6.45
C ALA A 80 12.08 23.16 -6.83
N PRO A 81 11.61 22.43 -7.85
CA PRO A 81 12.14 21.10 -8.16
C PRO A 81 13.65 21.15 -8.47
N VAL A 82 14.11 22.23 -9.09
CA VAL A 82 15.52 22.58 -9.21
C VAL A 82 15.68 24.06 -8.88
N ALA A 83 16.88 24.50 -8.49
CA ALA A 83 17.13 25.85 -7.96
C ALA A 83 16.64 27.01 -8.85
N THR A 84 16.56 26.82 -10.17
CA THR A 84 16.13 27.83 -11.14
C THR A 84 14.66 27.74 -11.54
N ALA A 85 13.94 26.69 -11.11
CA ALA A 85 12.55 26.47 -11.50
C ALA A 85 11.57 27.25 -10.60
N THR A 86 10.42 27.59 -11.17
CA THR A 86 9.30 28.13 -10.40
C THR A 86 8.82 27.11 -9.37
N ARG A 87 8.52 27.58 -8.16
CA ARG A 87 7.96 26.76 -7.09
C ARG A 87 6.52 26.34 -7.44
N PRO A 88 6.17 25.05 -7.38
CA PRO A 88 4.81 24.60 -7.60
C PRO A 88 3.91 25.03 -6.44
N ALA A 89 2.73 25.54 -6.76
CA ALA A 89 1.72 25.95 -5.79
C ALA A 89 0.45 25.10 -5.95
N VAL A 90 -0.15 24.72 -4.82
CA VAL A 90 -1.50 24.16 -4.77
C VAL A 90 -2.37 25.12 -3.99
N ASP A 91 -3.42 25.65 -4.62
CA ASP A 91 -4.31 26.63 -4.02
C ASP A 91 -5.66 26.02 -3.67
N TYR A 92 -6.22 26.46 -2.55
CA TYR A 92 -7.48 25.97 -2.00
C TYR A 92 -8.43 27.12 -1.71
N THR A 93 -9.71 26.91 -1.98
CA THR A 93 -10.79 27.74 -1.44
C THR A 93 -11.78 26.88 -0.68
N PHE A 94 -12.52 27.49 0.24
CA PHE A 94 -13.44 26.78 1.12
C PHE A 94 -14.76 27.53 1.21
N ASP A 95 -15.82 26.79 1.52
CA ASP A 95 -17.11 27.36 1.89
C ASP A 95 -17.14 27.78 3.37
N LEU A 96 -18.33 28.14 3.87
CA LEU A 96 -18.54 28.56 5.26
C LEU A 96 -18.52 27.38 6.26
N LEU A 97 -18.50 26.14 5.79
CA LEU A 97 -18.45 24.91 6.60
C LEU A 97 -17.05 24.25 6.56
N ASP A 98 -16.02 25.00 6.15
CA ASP A 98 -14.63 24.55 6.05
C ASP A 98 -14.40 23.40 5.05
N GLN A 99 -15.31 23.25 4.08
CA GLN A 99 -15.19 22.22 3.05
C GLN A 99 -14.51 22.80 1.79
N PRO A 100 -13.58 22.07 1.15
CA PRO A 100 -12.89 22.56 -0.05
C PRO A 100 -13.87 22.78 -1.21
N VAL A 101 -13.92 23.98 -1.77
CA VAL A 101 -14.75 24.32 -2.95
C VAL A 101 -13.92 24.25 -4.22
N THR A 102 -12.67 24.70 -4.19
CA THR A 102 -11.76 24.57 -5.32
C THR A 102 -10.38 24.10 -4.87
N VAL A 103 -9.75 23.27 -5.69
CA VAL A 103 -8.34 22.92 -5.60
C VAL A 103 -7.69 23.20 -6.95
N SER A 104 -6.73 24.13 -6.99
CA SER A 104 -5.94 24.42 -8.19
C SER A 104 -4.59 23.73 -8.09
N ASP A 105 -4.25 22.92 -9.10
CA ASP A 105 -2.94 22.27 -9.18
C ASP A 105 -1.83 23.25 -9.63
N PRO A 106 -0.55 22.86 -9.58
CA PRO A 106 0.57 23.71 -10.01
C PRO A 106 0.60 24.07 -11.50
N ARG A 107 -0.28 23.49 -12.32
CA ARG A 107 -0.50 23.85 -13.73
C ARG A 107 -1.72 24.76 -13.90
N ALA A 108 -2.27 25.26 -12.79
CA ALA A 108 -3.47 26.08 -12.72
C ALA A 108 -4.75 25.37 -13.21
N LEU A 109 -4.77 24.03 -13.17
CA LEU A 109 -5.97 23.25 -13.46
C LEU A 109 -6.82 23.15 -12.20
N VAL A 110 -8.09 23.55 -12.29
CA VAL A 110 -8.97 23.72 -11.13
C VAL A 110 -9.98 22.58 -11.05
N THR A 111 -9.93 21.82 -9.97
CA THR A 111 -11.00 20.91 -9.54
C THR A 111 -11.98 21.66 -8.64
N LYS A 112 -13.28 21.52 -8.89
CA LYS A 112 -14.34 22.19 -8.13
C LYS A 112 -15.29 21.20 -7.47
N TYR A 113 -15.72 21.47 -6.26
CA TYR A 113 -16.71 20.72 -5.51
C TYR A 113 -17.91 21.62 -5.19
N GLY A 114 -19.11 21.08 -5.37
CA GLY A 114 -20.35 21.68 -4.88
C GLY A 114 -20.92 20.87 -3.74
N HIS A 115 -21.26 21.54 -2.64
CA HIS A 115 -21.86 20.94 -1.46
C HIS A 115 -23.33 21.37 -1.30
N ASP A 116 -24.15 20.48 -0.74
CA ASP A 116 -25.50 20.83 -0.28
C ASP A 116 -25.47 21.45 1.13
N GLY A 117 -26.64 21.84 1.66
CA GLY A 117 -26.76 22.42 3.00
C GLY A 117 -26.44 21.46 4.15
N LEU A 118 -26.29 20.16 3.87
CA LEU A 118 -25.86 19.14 4.83
C LEU A 118 -24.35 18.84 4.72
N GLY A 119 -23.65 19.51 3.80
CA GLY A 119 -22.23 19.34 3.56
C GLY A 119 -21.87 18.13 2.68
N ASN A 120 -22.83 17.54 1.99
CA ASN A 120 -22.57 16.43 1.06
C ASN A 120 -22.06 16.96 -0.28
N ALA A 121 -21.02 16.34 -0.83
CA ALA A 121 -20.46 16.70 -2.14
C ALA A 121 -21.36 16.22 -3.30
N VAL A 122 -22.35 17.04 -3.66
CA VAL A 122 -23.34 16.78 -4.72
C VAL A 122 -22.80 16.96 -6.13
N SER A 123 -21.72 17.72 -6.31
CA SER A 123 -21.07 17.87 -7.62
C SER A 123 -19.56 17.96 -7.55
N LEU A 124 -18.92 17.49 -8.61
CA LEU A 124 -17.49 17.58 -8.88
C LEU A 124 -17.30 18.01 -10.33
N SER A 125 -16.40 18.94 -10.58
CA SER A 125 -15.88 19.27 -11.91
C SER A 125 -14.37 19.12 -11.87
N SER A 126 -13.86 18.16 -12.64
CA SER A 126 -12.44 17.84 -12.69
C SER A 126 -11.91 18.03 -14.12
N PRO A 127 -10.73 18.65 -14.29
CA PRO A 127 -10.01 18.66 -15.56
C PRO A 127 -9.65 17.24 -16.05
N ASP A 128 -9.46 16.30 -15.12
CA ASP A 128 -9.00 14.94 -15.41
C ASP A 128 -10.17 13.97 -15.66
N THR A 129 -11.30 14.12 -14.95
CA THR A 129 -12.43 13.16 -14.99
C THR A 129 -13.76 13.78 -15.43
N GLY A 130 -13.78 15.06 -15.78
CA GLY A 130 -15.01 15.76 -16.14
C GLY A 130 -15.98 15.98 -14.97
N GLY A 131 -17.26 16.08 -15.27
CA GLY A 131 -18.32 16.31 -14.28
C GLY A 131 -18.77 15.03 -13.59
N THR A 132 -18.99 15.07 -12.27
CA THR A 132 -19.69 14.02 -11.52
C THR A 132 -20.80 14.66 -10.70
N THR A 133 -21.97 14.04 -10.66
CA THR A 133 -23.10 14.48 -9.80
C THR A 133 -23.55 13.33 -8.91
N ARG A 134 -23.92 13.65 -7.68
CA ARG A 134 -24.36 12.67 -6.69
C ARG A 134 -25.66 13.10 -6.03
N THR A 135 -26.49 12.12 -5.72
CA THR A 135 -27.62 12.30 -4.79
C THR A 135 -27.37 11.50 -3.53
N PHE A 136 -28.00 11.91 -2.44
CA PHE A 136 -27.83 11.29 -1.13
C PHE A 136 -29.20 10.87 -0.59
N ASP A 137 -29.24 9.78 0.16
CA ASP A 137 -30.43 9.38 0.90
C ASP A 137 -30.59 10.20 2.19
N LEU A 138 -31.65 9.91 2.95
CA LEU A 138 -31.93 10.62 4.22
C LEU A 138 -30.88 10.35 5.30
N ALA A 139 -30.05 9.31 5.17
CA ALA A 139 -28.96 9.00 6.08
C ALA A 139 -27.63 9.65 5.66
N GLY A 140 -27.60 10.39 4.53
CA GLY A 140 -26.41 11.00 3.98
C GLY A 140 -25.50 10.02 3.23
N ALA A 141 -25.97 8.81 2.93
CA ALA A 141 -25.24 7.88 2.08
C ALA A 141 -25.51 8.18 0.60
N VAL A 142 -24.53 7.94 -0.27
CA VAL A 142 -24.66 8.21 -1.72
C VAL A 142 -25.74 7.29 -2.27
N ALA A 143 -26.81 7.84 -2.83
CA ALA A 143 -27.90 7.08 -3.45
C ALA A 143 -27.69 6.89 -4.96
N THR A 144 -27.22 7.93 -5.66
CA THR A 144 -26.80 7.82 -7.06
C THR A 144 -25.50 8.56 -7.31
N SER A 145 -24.71 8.09 -8.27
CA SER A 145 -23.54 8.78 -8.79
C SER A 145 -23.58 8.72 -10.31
N LYS A 146 -23.52 9.88 -10.97
CA LYS A 146 -23.43 10.01 -12.43
C LYS A 146 -22.09 10.61 -12.81
N ASP A 147 -21.32 9.90 -13.63
CA ASP A 147 -20.01 10.35 -14.10
C ASP A 147 -20.09 11.19 -15.39
N ALA A 148 -18.92 11.61 -15.90
CA ALA A 148 -18.82 12.46 -17.08
C ALA A 148 -19.16 11.73 -18.39
N ARG A 149 -19.14 10.40 -18.40
CA ARG A 149 -19.59 9.56 -19.53
C ARG A 149 -21.12 9.47 -19.57
N GLY A 150 -21.78 9.92 -18.50
CA GLY A 150 -23.22 9.83 -18.33
C GLY A 150 -23.68 8.54 -17.67
N GLU A 151 -22.74 7.68 -17.24
CA GLU A 151 -23.03 6.42 -16.58
C GLU A 151 -23.55 6.68 -15.17
N ILE A 152 -24.68 6.07 -14.83
CA ILE A 152 -25.33 6.20 -13.52
C ILE A 152 -25.13 4.91 -12.74
N THR A 153 -24.57 5.04 -11.53
CA THR A 153 -24.55 3.99 -10.53
C THR A 153 -25.58 4.32 -9.45
N ILE A 154 -26.43 3.34 -9.12
CA ILE A 154 -27.44 3.42 -8.06
C ILE A 154 -26.99 2.53 -6.91
N TYR A 155 -26.95 3.11 -5.72
CA TYR A 155 -26.55 2.43 -4.50
C TYR A 155 -27.79 2.19 -3.64
N GLN A 156 -27.84 1.00 -3.04
CA GLN A 156 -28.84 0.68 -2.02
C GLN A 156 -28.12 0.21 -0.78
N TYR A 157 -28.66 0.56 0.38
CA TYR A 157 -28.12 0.18 1.69
C TYR A 157 -29.17 -0.62 2.46
N ASP A 158 -28.72 -1.46 3.37
CA ASP A 158 -29.59 -2.06 4.38
C ASP A 158 -29.86 -1.10 5.54
N ALA A 159 -30.66 -1.53 6.51
CA ALA A 159 -31.03 -0.73 7.68
C ALA A 159 -29.83 -0.39 8.60
N LEU A 160 -28.70 -1.06 8.45
CA LEU A 160 -27.46 -0.80 9.19
C LEU A 160 -26.49 0.10 8.41
N GLY A 161 -26.89 0.61 7.24
CA GLY A 161 -26.06 1.44 6.38
C GLY A 161 -24.99 0.67 5.60
N ARG A 162 -25.06 -0.67 5.56
CA ARG A 162 -24.16 -1.50 4.74
C ARG A 162 -24.65 -1.53 3.30
N ILE A 163 -23.73 -1.49 2.34
CA ILE A 163 -24.07 -1.52 0.91
C ILE A 163 -24.73 -2.85 0.56
N LYS A 164 -25.94 -2.81 0.02
CA LYS A 164 -26.72 -3.98 -0.40
C LYS A 164 -26.62 -4.24 -1.90
N SER A 165 -26.57 -3.18 -2.70
CA SER A 165 -26.38 -3.31 -4.15
C SER A 165 -25.77 -2.07 -4.79
N GLU A 166 -25.00 -2.31 -5.85
CA GLU A 166 -24.59 -1.33 -6.84
C GLU A 166 -25.17 -1.72 -8.20
N SER A 167 -26.11 -0.94 -8.71
CA SER A 167 -26.70 -1.15 -10.04
C SER A 167 -26.14 -0.14 -11.03
N TYR A 168 -25.82 -0.59 -12.23
CA TYR A 168 -25.22 0.23 -13.29
C TYR A 168 -26.21 0.39 -14.45
N GLY A 169 -26.07 1.46 -15.24
CA GLY A 169 -26.95 1.71 -16.40
C GLY A 169 -26.95 0.57 -17.43
N THR A 170 -25.84 -0.15 -17.55
CA THR A 170 -25.70 -1.38 -18.32
C THR A 170 -24.86 -2.41 -17.57
N GLY A 171 -25.06 -3.70 -17.86
CA GLY A 171 -24.30 -4.79 -17.25
C GLY A 171 -24.96 -5.39 -16.00
N THR A 172 -24.20 -6.21 -15.28
CA THR A 172 -24.66 -6.93 -14.09
C THR A 172 -24.47 -6.08 -12.84
N ALA A 173 -25.52 -5.94 -12.03
CA ALA A 173 -25.41 -5.30 -10.72
C ALA A 173 -24.51 -6.10 -9.76
N THR A 174 -23.79 -5.40 -8.89
CA THR A 174 -23.11 -6.02 -7.76
C THR A 174 -24.07 -6.10 -6.59
N VAL A 175 -24.33 -7.29 -6.05
CA VAL A 175 -25.25 -7.50 -4.92
C VAL A 175 -24.48 -8.11 -3.76
N PHE A 176 -24.64 -7.50 -2.59
CA PHE A 176 -24.00 -7.93 -1.34
C PHE A 176 -25.07 -8.50 -0.40
N GLU A 177 -24.86 -9.74 0.02
CA GLU A 177 -25.76 -10.47 0.91
C GLU A 177 -25.05 -10.68 2.25
N TYR A 178 -25.68 -10.23 3.33
CA TYR A 178 -25.16 -10.34 4.69
C TYR A 178 -25.99 -11.30 5.53
N ASP A 179 -25.44 -11.67 6.68
CA ASP A 179 -26.15 -12.35 7.76
C ASP A 179 -26.64 -13.78 7.42
N GLY A 180 -26.31 -14.29 6.23
CA GLY A 180 -26.68 -15.64 5.76
C GLY A 180 -28.13 -15.77 5.28
N GLY A 181 -28.86 -14.66 5.12
CA GLY A 181 -30.26 -14.66 4.68
C GLY A 181 -31.22 -15.34 5.67
N THR A 182 -32.37 -15.82 5.19
CA THR A 182 -33.49 -16.34 6.00
C THR A 182 -33.22 -17.69 6.70
N GLY A 183 -31.96 -18.14 6.74
CA GLY A 183 -31.51 -19.35 7.42
C GLY A 183 -30.04 -19.29 7.82
N GLY A 184 -29.50 -18.08 7.99
CA GLY A 184 -28.11 -17.86 8.35
C GLY A 184 -27.75 -18.49 9.68
N ALA A 185 -26.57 -19.11 9.74
CA ALA A 185 -26.04 -19.64 10.99
C ALA A 185 -25.67 -18.49 11.95
N PRO A 186 -25.66 -18.69 13.28
CA PRO A 186 -25.31 -17.62 14.22
C PRO A 186 -23.97 -16.93 13.93
N ASN A 187 -23.01 -17.67 13.37
CA ASN A 187 -21.68 -17.17 13.01
C ASN A 187 -21.65 -16.32 11.73
N THR A 188 -22.77 -16.18 11.00
CA THR A 188 -22.89 -15.30 9.84
C THR A 188 -23.46 -13.92 10.17
N VAL A 189 -24.01 -13.72 11.38
CA VAL A 189 -24.61 -12.43 11.79
C VAL A 189 -23.58 -11.31 11.75
N GLY A 190 -23.92 -10.21 11.08
CA GLY A 190 -23.05 -9.05 10.85
C GLY A 190 -22.04 -9.25 9.72
N LYS A 191 -21.99 -10.42 9.07
CA LYS A 191 -20.94 -10.78 8.11
C LYS A 191 -21.45 -10.81 6.67
N LEU A 192 -20.54 -10.55 5.72
CA LEU A 192 -20.82 -10.64 4.29
C LEU A 192 -20.76 -12.10 3.84
N THR A 193 -21.89 -12.69 3.48
CA THR A 193 -21.96 -14.12 3.12
C THR A 193 -21.84 -14.39 1.64
N LYS A 194 -22.27 -13.45 0.78
CA LYS A 194 -22.18 -13.62 -0.67
C LYS A 194 -22.10 -12.28 -1.40
N ILE A 195 -21.33 -12.27 -2.47
CA ILE A 195 -21.28 -11.19 -3.46
C ILE A 195 -21.67 -11.80 -4.80
N THR A 196 -22.67 -11.24 -5.48
CA THR A 196 -23.00 -11.58 -6.87
C THR A 196 -22.58 -10.41 -7.75
N ASP A 197 -21.88 -10.66 -8.85
CA ASP A 197 -21.30 -9.61 -9.71
C ASP A 197 -21.16 -10.07 -11.17
N GLU A 198 -20.56 -9.22 -12.02
CA GLU A 198 -20.36 -9.51 -13.46
C GLU A 198 -19.52 -10.76 -13.74
N SER A 199 -18.67 -11.18 -12.79
CA SER A 199 -17.85 -12.37 -12.92
C SER A 199 -18.59 -13.64 -12.52
N GLY A 200 -19.69 -13.54 -11.78
CA GLY A 200 -20.41 -14.67 -11.18
C GLY A 200 -20.73 -14.37 -9.73
N PHE A 201 -20.11 -15.09 -8.79
CA PHE A 201 -20.31 -14.83 -7.37
C PHE A 201 -19.15 -15.31 -6.49
N THR A 202 -19.02 -14.69 -5.31
CA THR A 202 -18.12 -15.12 -4.24
C THR A 202 -18.93 -15.43 -2.99
N VAL A 203 -18.71 -16.59 -2.38
CA VAL A 203 -19.38 -17.03 -1.14
C VAL A 203 -18.35 -17.17 -0.02
N TYR A 204 -18.70 -16.69 1.17
CA TYR A 204 -17.89 -16.80 2.37
C TYR A 204 -18.55 -17.75 3.38
N SER A 205 -17.72 -18.53 4.05
CA SER A 205 -18.11 -19.24 5.27
C SER A 205 -17.25 -18.75 6.44
N TYR A 206 -17.78 -18.91 7.66
CA TYR A 206 -17.15 -18.40 8.87
C TYR A 206 -16.97 -19.52 9.90
N THR A 207 -15.92 -19.41 10.71
CA THR A 207 -15.77 -20.19 11.94
C THR A 207 -16.76 -19.68 13.00
N ASP A 208 -16.95 -20.44 14.07
CA ASP A 208 -17.80 -20.01 15.19
C ASP A 208 -17.29 -18.73 15.88
N LEU A 209 -16.01 -18.40 15.71
CA LEU A 209 -15.39 -17.14 16.16
C LEU A 209 -15.54 -16.00 15.14
N GLY A 210 -16.26 -16.21 14.04
CA GLY A 210 -16.54 -15.20 13.02
C GLY A 210 -15.36 -14.87 12.10
N GLN A 211 -14.34 -15.73 12.05
CA GLN A 211 -13.20 -15.65 11.12
C GLN A 211 -13.56 -16.33 9.80
N VAL A 212 -13.04 -15.85 8.66
CA VAL A 212 -13.33 -16.49 7.35
C VAL A 212 -12.74 -17.90 7.34
N ALA A 213 -13.60 -18.92 7.20
CA ALA A 213 -13.21 -20.32 7.13
C ALA A 213 -12.99 -20.77 5.67
N SER A 214 -13.77 -20.25 4.73
CA SER A 214 -13.53 -20.45 3.31
C SER A 214 -14.08 -19.31 2.46
N LYS A 215 -13.49 -19.16 1.27
CA LYS A 215 -13.95 -18.27 0.21
C LYS A 215 -14.03 -19.08 -1.08
N THR A 216 -15.22 -19.15 -1.65
CA THR A 216 -15.50 -19.81 -2.92
C THR A 216 -15.80 -18.77 -3.97
N GLN A 217 -14.92 -18.61 -4.94
CA GLN A 217 -15.08 -17.72 -6.08
C GLN A 217 -15.54 -18.52 -7.30
N THR A 218 -16.77 -18.30 -7.75
CA THR A 218 -17.32 -18.91 -8.96
C THR A 218 -17.31 -17.91 -10.10
N VAL A 219 -16.45 -18.16 -11.10
CA VAL A 219 -16.31 -17.31 -12.28
C VAL A 219 -17.01 -17.93 -13.47
N THR A 220 -17.94 -17.20 -14.08
CA THR A 220 -18.71 -17.59 -15.26
C THR A 220 -18.29 -16.75 -16.46
N GLY A 221 -17.77 -17.40 -17.51
CA GLY A 221 -17.37 -16.70 -18.74
C GLY A 221 -17.03 -17.66 -19.87
N GLY A 222 -17.38 -17.30 -21.11
CA GLY A 222 -17.17 -18.18 -22.27
C GLY A 222 -18.02 -19.46 -22.23
N GLY A 223 -19.21 -19.40 -21.63
CA GLY A 223 -20.13 -20.54 -21.50
C GLY A 223 -19.76 -21.57 -20.42
N LYS A 224 -18.73 -21.30 -19.61
CA LYS A 224 -18.29 -22.16 -18.49
C LYS A 224 -18.38 -21.44 -17.17
N SER A 225 -18.69 -22.18 -16.11
CA SER A 225 -18.67 -21.71 -14.72
C SER A 225 -17.68 -22.56 -13.93
N LEU A 226 -16.68 -21.93 -13.32
CA LEU A 226 -15.58 -22.59 -12.61
C LEU A 226 -15.48 -22.03 -11.19
N ALA A 227 -15.55 -22.92 -10.20
CA ALA A 227 -15.39 -22.57 -8.79
C ALA A 227 -13.94 -22.77 -8.34
N GLN A 228 -13.38 -21.77 -7.67
CA GLN A 228 -12.08 -21.80 -7.01
C GLN A 228 -12.31 -21.61 -5.50
N VAL A 229 -11.83 -22.55 -4.69
CA VAL A 229 -12.05 -22.55 -3.24
C VAL A 229 -10.73 -22.37 -2.52
N VAL A 230 -10.62 -21.33 -1.70
CA VAL A 230 -9.57 -21.21 -0.69
C VAL A 230 -10.18 -21.44 0.68
N SER A 231 -9.48 -22.22 1.52
CA SER A 231 -9.93 -22.54 2.89
C SER A 231 -8.86 -22.13 3.90
N TYR A 232 -9.30 -21.71 5.07
CA TYR A 232 -8.46 -21.19 6.15
C TYR A 232 -8.71 -22.02 7.41
N ALA A 233 -7.64 -22.36 8.11
CA ALA A 233 -7.71 -23.02 9.41
C ALA A 233 -7.03 -22.14 10.46
N TYR A 234 -7.63 -22.06 11.65
CA TYR A 234 -7.12 -21.26 12.76
C TYR A 234 -6.75 -22.15 13.93
N GLY A 235 -5.69 -21.78 14.65
CA GLY A 235 -5.26 -22.52 15.83
C GLY A 235 -6.27 -22.34 16.97
N THR A 236 -6.41 -23.36 17.79
CA THR A 236 -7.29 -23.37 18.97
C THR A 236 -6.51 -23.42 20.27
N GLU A 237 -5.20 -23.65 20.21
CA GLU A 237 -4.35 -23.91 21.37
C GLU A 237 -3.04 -23.11 21.36
N GLY A 238 -2.53 -22.84 22.55
CA GLY A 238 -1.23 -22.20 22.77
C GLY A 238 -1.08 -20.85 22.07
N THR A 239 0.10 -20.59 21.51
CA THR A 239 0.42 -19.32 20.84
C THR A 239 -0.25 -19.14 19.47
N SER A 240 -0.90 -20.21 18.97
CA SER A 240 -1.62 -20.24 17.70
C SER A 240 -3.12 -19.93 17.82
N THR A 241 -3.67 -19.83 19.04
CA THR A 241 -5.10 -19.56 19.25
C THR A 241 -5.56 -18.32 18.49
N GLY A 242 -6.55 -18.49 17.62
CA GLY A 242 -7.12 -17.43 16.79
C GLY A 242 -6.26 -17.01 15.58
N LYS A 243 -5.08 -17.59 15.39
CA LYS A 243 -4.17 -17.26 14.28
C LYS A 243 -4.26 -18.27 13.15
N LEU A 244 -3.98 -17.81 11.94
CA LEU A 244 -4.05 -18.64 10.72
C LEU A 244 -2.98 -19.73 10.77
N THR A 245 -3.38 -20.99 10.95
CA THR A 245 -2.45 -22.14 10.96
C THR A 245 -2.32 -22.78 9.59
N ALA A 246 -3.28 -22.60 8.69
CA ALA A 246 -3.14 -23.06 7.32
C ALA A 246 -4.05 -22.37 6.32
N MET A 247 -3.60 -22.37 5.07
CA MET A 247 -4.36 -21.98 3.89
C MET A 247 -4.32 -23.12 2.88
N THR A 248 -5.48 -23.66 2.48
CA THR A 248 -5.58 -24.64 1.41
C THR A 248 -6.01 -23.93 0.13
N TYR A 249 -5.17 -23.97 -0.89
CA TYR A 249 -5.43 -23.35 -2.19
C TYR A 249 -6.40 -24.19 -3.05
N PRO A 250 -7.01 -23.57 -4.08
CA PRO A 250 -7.90 -24.28 -5.01
C PRO A 250 -7.32 -25.53 -5.67
N SER A 251 -5.99 -25.62 -5.83
CA SER A 251 -5.35 -26.84 -6.33
C SER A 251 -5.45 -28.04 -5.37
N GLY A 252 -5.66 -27.79 -4.07
CA GLY A 252 -5.49 -28.78 -3.00
C GLY A 252 -4.13 -28.72 -2.30
N ASN A 253 -3.16 -27.94 -2.81
CA ASN A 253 -1.93 -27.61 -2.08
C ASN A 253 -2.30 -26.86 -0.80
N ARG A 254 -1.63 -27.19 0.31
CA ARG A 254 -1.88 -26.56 1.61
C ARG A 254 -0.60 -25.96 2.16
N VAL A 255 -0.66 -24.68 2.51
CA VAL A 255 0.40 -23.95 3.20
C VAL A 255 0.08 -23.93 4.69
N ASN A 256 1.05 -24.28 5.53
CA ASN A 256 0.90 -24.28 6.99
C ASN A 256 1.81 -23.25 7.62
N TYR A 257 1.30 -22.55 8.63
CA TYR A 257 2.02 -21.56 9.41
C TYR A 257 2.17 -22.07 10.83
N ARG A 258 3.40 -22.04 11.34
CA ARG A 258 3.70 -22.36 12.75
C ARG A 258 4.19 -21.10 13.43
N TYR A 259 3.99 -21.01 14.74
CA TYR A 259 4.26 -19.81 15.51
C TYR A 259 5.34 -20.03 16.55
N ASP A 260 6.13 -19.00 16.84
CA ASP A 260 7.02 -18.97 18.00
C ASP A 260 6.25 -18.66 19.30
N ASP A 261 6.97 -18.61 20.42
CA ASP A 261 6.40 -18.31 21.73
C ASP A 261 5.88 -16.86 21.84
N ALA A 262 6.40 -15.95 21.02
CA ALA A 262 5.90 -14.59 20.87
C ALA A 262 4.69 -14.52 19.91
N GLY A 263 4.29 -15.64 19.33
CA GLY A 263 3.13 -15.73 18.47
C GLY A 263 3.34 -15.18 17.06
N ARG A 264 4.59 -15.09 16.59
CA ARG A 264 4.98 -14.69 15.23
C ARG A 264 5.28 -15.93 14.40
N VAL A 265 5.16 -15.85 13.07
CA VAL A 265 5.38 -17.03 12.20
C VAL A 265 6.84 -17.48 12.30
N SER A 266 7.08 -18.70 12.74
CA SER A 266 8.42 -19.28 12.91
C SER A 266 8.81 -20.23 11.77
N MET A 267 7.83 -20.81 11.08
CA MET A 267 8.02 -21.78 10.01
C MET A 267 6.83 -21.75 9.05
N ILE A 268 7.12 -21.97 7.76
CA ILE A 268 6.10 -22.23 6.73
C ILE A 268 6.41 -23.57 6.07
N THR A 269 5.42 -24.45 6.02
CA THR A 269 5.51 -25.75 5.35
C THR A 269 4.40 -25.91 4.32
N VAL A 270 4.55 -26.90 3.42
CA VAL A 270 3.61 -27.16 2.33
C VAL A 270 3.30 -28.64 2.26
N ASN A 271 2.01 -28.98 2.28
CA ASN A 271 1.51 -30.29 1.88
C ASN A 271 1.06 -30.23 0.41
N PRO A 272 1.49 -31.16 -0.46
CA PRO A 272 1.08 -31.13 -1.86
C PRO A 272 -0.36 -31.59 -2.06
N VAL A 273 -0.91 -31.26 -3.22
CA VAL A 273 -2.11 -31.93 -3.75
C VAL A 273 -1.89 -33.43 -3.85
N ASN A 274 -2.95 -34.23 -3.68
CA ASN A 274 -2.90 -35.66 -3.95
C ASN A 274 -2.53 -35.95 -5.41
N THR A 275 -1.97 -37.13 -5.68
CA THR A 275 -1.54 -37.54 -7.02
C THR A 275 -2.69 -37.60 -8.05
N ASN A 276 -3.92 -37.79 -7.60
CA ASN A 276 -5.14 -37.73 -8.42
C ASN A 276 -5.56 -36.28 -8.79
N GLY A 277 -4.85 -35.27 -8.30
CA GLY A 277 -5.10 -33.86 -8.59
C GLY A 277 -6.24 -33.22 -7.82
N THR A 278 -6.70 -33.83 -6.71
CA THR A 278 -7.75 -33.28 -5.83
C THR A 278 -7.47 -33.49 -4.35
N GLY A 279 -7.72 -32.47 -3.52
CA GLY A 279 -7.48 -32.52 -2.08
C GLY A 279 -6.01 -32.52 -1.69
N THR A 280 -5.74 -32.48 -0.39
CA THR A 280 -4.39 -32.36 0.18
C THR A 280 -3.83 -33.73 0.57
N ASN A 281 -2.58 -34.00 0.23
CA ASN A 281 -1.81 -35.13 0.73
C ASN A 281 -1.13 -34.78 2.06
N LEU A 282 -1.79 -35.12 3.17
CA LEU A 282 -1.28 -34.83 4.51
C LEU A 282 -0.13 -35.76 4.96
N SER A 283 0.15 -36.82 4.21
CA SER A 283 1.24 -37.76 4.53
C SER A 283 2.63 -37.23 4.15
N VAL A 284 2.70 -36.13 3.39
CA VAL A 284 3.94 -35.51 2.94
C VAL A 284 3.92 -34.03 3.27
N GLU A 285 4.97 -33.53 3.93
CA GLU A 285 5.13 -32.12 4.29
C GLU A 285 6.54 -31.66 3.89
N TYR A 286 6.63 -30.60 3.09
CA TYR A 286 7.89 -29.98 2.70
C TYR A 286 8.09 -28.67 3.45
N ALA A 287 9.28 -28.41 3.96
CA ALA A 287 9.62 -27.10 4.50
C ALA A 287 9.75 -26.09 3.34
N LEU A 288 9.10 -24.93 3.46
CA LEU A 288 9.37 -23.77 2.60
C LEU A 288 10.34 -22.82 3.31
N LEU A 289 9.95 -22.41 4.53
CA LEU A 289 10.73 -21.55 5.42
C LEU A 289 10.95 -22.24 6.75
N THR A 290 12.16 -22.18 7.29
CA THR A 290 12.48 -22.56 8.67
C THR A 290 13.24 -21.43 9.36
N ASN A 291 13.20 -21.42 10.70
CA ASN A 291 13.89 -20.42 11.53
C ASN A 291 13.61 -18.98 11.08
N VAL A 292 12.33 -18.61 10.97
CA VAL A 292 11.97 -17.23 10.68
C VAL A 292 12.33 -16.37 11.90
N GLU A 293 13.18 -15.38 11.67
CA GLU A 293 13.70 -14.45 12.66
C GLU A 293 13.15 -13.05 12.41
N TYR A 294 13.03 -12.27 13.49
CA TYR A 294 12.44 -10.94 13.47
C TYR A 294 13.36 -9.94 14.16
N ALA A 295 13.44 -8.74 13.59
CA ALA A 295 14.13 -7.63 14.23
C ALA A 295 13.39 -7.21 15.51
N ALA A 296 14.10 -6.61 16.46
CA ALA A 296 13.52 -6.17 17.74
C ALA A 296 12.32 -5.22 17.60
N HIS A 297 12.22 -4.50 16.47
CA HIS A 297 11.12 -3.58 16.17
C HIS A 297 9.97 -4.22 15.36
N GLY A 298 10.00 -5.53 15.11
CA GLY A 298 8.88 -6.30 14.55
C GLY A 298 9.07 -6.92 13.15
N PRO A 299 9.72 -6.26 12.16
CA PRO A 299 9.84 -6.80 10.80
C PRO A 299 10.60 -8.13 10.71
N VAL A 300 10.28 -8.91 9.68
CA VAL A 300 11.02 -10.15 9.34
C VAL A 300 12.46 -9.78 8.99
N GLN A 301 13.39 -10.42 9.69
CA GLN A 301 14.83 -10.19 9.56
C GLN A 301 15.50 -11.28 8.75
N ALA A 302 15.19 -12.56 8.98
CA ALA A 302 15.84 -13.65 8.27
C ALA A 302 15.01 -14.94 8.27
N TRP A 303 15.37 -15.87 7.40
CA TRP A 303 14.93 -17.27 7.46
C TRP A 303 15.88 -18.16 6.68
N LYS A 304 15.76 -19.47 6.90
CA LYS A 304 16.38 -20.52 6.07
C LYS A 304 15.35 -21.08 5.10
N TRP A 305 15.77 -21.35 3.87
CA TRP A 305 14.94 -22.05 2.90
C TRP A 305 14.87 -23.54 3.24
N GLY A 306 13.81 -24.23 2.80
CA GLY A 306 13.63 -25.66 3.05
C GLY A 306 14.75 -26.57 2.53
N ASN A 307 15.57 -26.09 1.59
CA ASN A 307 16.74 -26.81 1.07
C ASN A 307 18.05 -26.44 1.78
N SER A 308 18.01 -25.60 2.82
CA SER A 308 19.20 -25.22 3.56
C SER A 308 19.76 -26.42 4.32
N THR A 309 21.06 -26.66 4.16
CA THR A 309 21.81 -27.64 4.95
C THR A 309 23.03 -26.96 5.57
N ASP A 310 23.69 -27.61 6.53
CA ASP A 310 24.93 -27.07 7.11
C ASP A 310 26.05 -26.99 6.07
N ALA A 311 26.08 -27.93 5.11
CA ALA A 311 27.06 -27.95 4.02
C ALA A 311 26.74 -26.95 2.88
N SER A 312 25.47 -26.59 2.70
CA SER A 312 25.01 -25.62 1.70
C SER A 312 23.93 -24.73 2.33
N PRO A 313 24.34 -23.71 3.10
CA PRO A 313 23.40 -22.82 3.75
C PRO A 313 22.68 -21.96 2.71
N SER A 314 21.36 -21.92 2.81
CA SER A 314 20.48 -21.24 1.86
C SER A 314 19.42 -20.48 2.66
N GLY A 315 19.37 -19.17 2.49
CA GLY A 315 18.43 -18.34 3.26
C GLY A 315 18.23 -16.96 2.69
N TYR A 316 17.44 -16.18 3.38
CA TYR A 316 17.24 -14.77 3.12
C TYR A 316 17.43 -13.99 4.41
N SER A 317 17.97 -12.79 4.30
CA SER A 317 18.22 -11.89 5.42
C SER A 317 18.07 -10.44 4.99
N ARG A 318 17.62 -9.60 5.94
CA ARG A 318 17.58 -8.15 5.89
C ARG A 318 18.30 -7.60 7.12
N ALA A 319 19.06 -6.53 6.92
CA ALA A 319 19.54 -5.70 8.00
C ALA A 319 18.82 -4.36 7.97
N PHE A 320 18.60 -3.80 9.15
CA PHE A 320 17.92 -2.53 9.34
C PHE A 320 18.86 -1.53 10.04
N ASP A 321 18.71 -0.25 9.76
CA ASP A 321 19.27 0.80 10.60
C ASP A 321 18.36 1.10 11.80
N LEU A 322 18.79 2.04 12.64
CA LEU A 322 18.02 2.46 13.82
C LEU A 322 16.73 3.22 13.45
N ASP A 323 16.59 3.71 12.23
CA ASP A 323 15.33 4.30 11.78
C ASP A 323 14.31 3.22 11.35
N GLY A 324 14.76 1.96 11.21
CA GLY A 324 13.96 0.82 10.78
C GLY A 324 13.98 0.62 9.26
N ARG A 325 14.87 1.31 8.54
CA ARG A 325 14.99 1.22 7.08
C ARG A 325 15.85 0.01 6.73
N VAL A 326 15.50 -0.69 5.64
CA VAL A 326 16.33 -1.79 5.12
C VAL A 326 17.64 -1.20 4.58
N ILE A 327 18.77 -1.64 5.12
CA ILE A 327 20.11 -1.21 4.69
C ILE A 327 20.88 -2.30 3.95
N ARG A 328 20.47 -3.57 4.05
CA ARG A 328 21.12 -4.68 3.36
C ARG A 328 20.19 -5.87 3.23
N TYR A 329 20.27 -6.60 2.11
CA TYR A 329 19.57 -7.87 1.92
C TYR A 329 20.21 -8.71 0.81
N ASN A 330 20.02 -10.03 0.82
CA ASN A 330 20.55 -10.92 -0.21
C ASN A 330 19.51 -11.29 -1.28
N LEU A 331 19.99 -11.46 -2.52
CA LEU A 331 19.22 -11.93 -3.67
C LEU A 331 19.89 -13.18 -4.24
N GLY A 332 19.14 -14.28 -4.34
CA GLY A 332 19.67 -15.57 -4.78
C GLY A 332 20.42 -16.34 -3.69
N ASN A 333 20.80 -17.58 -4.03
CA ASN A 333 21.49 -18.49 -3.12
C ASN A 333 22.96 -18.04 -2.92
N PRO A 334 23.40 -17.80 -1.67
CA PRO A 334 24.79 -17.42 -1.36
C PRO A 334 25.84 -18.41 -1.87
N ALA A 335 25.56 -19.72 -1.84
CA ALA A 335 26.49 -20.75 -2.28
C ALA A 335 26.61 -20.86 -3.82
N SER A 336 25.91 -20.03 -4.60
CA SER A 336 25.97 -20.02 -6.06
C SER A 336 26.12 -18.59 -6.62
N THR A 337 25.17 -18.12 -7.44
CA THR A 337 25.20 -16.83 -8.15
C THR A 337 24.50 -15.69 -7.41
N GLY A 338 24.32 -15.84 -6.09
CA GLY A 338 23.69 -14.83 -5.25
C GLY A 338 24.54 -13.56 -5.06
N VAL A 339 23.87 -12.49 -4.65
CA VAL A 339 24.51 -11.20 -4.31
C VAL A 339 23.92 -10.64 -3.02
N MET A 340 24.75 -9.91 -2.27
CA MET A 340 24.32 -9.09 -1.15
C MET A 340 24.21 -7.64 -1.63
N ARG A 341 23.02 -7.07 -1.54
CA ARG A 341 22.76 -5.67 -1.87
C ARG A 341 22.77 -4.83 -0.61
N THR A 342 23.51 -3.73 -0.62
CA THR A 342 23.48 -2.69 0.41
C THR A 342 22.69 -1.50 -0.14
N VAL A 343 21.79 -0.95 0.66
CA VAL A 343 20.95 0.20 0.35
C VAL A 343 21.53 1.43 1.03
N GLU A 344 21.83 2.46 0.24
CA GLU A 344 22.36 3.72 0.73
C GLU A 344 21.28 4.79 0.73
N TRP A 345 21.14 5.49 1.86
CA TRP A 345 20.12 6.49 2.10
C TRP A 345 20.71 7.90 2.16
N ASP A 346 19.98 8.89 1.65
CA ASP A 346 20.26 10.30 1.91
C ASP A 346 19.59 10.79 3.21
N ALA A 347 19.82 12.07 3.57
CA ALA A 347 19.27 12.65 4.80
C ALA A 347 17.74 12.82 4.79
N ALA A 348 17.08 12.75 3.62
CA ALA A 348 15.62 12.75 3.51
C ALA A 348 15.02 11.33 3.53
N SER A 349 15.83 10.30 3.83
CA SER A 349 15.42 8.89 3.73
C SER A 349 14.99 8.49 2.32
N ARG A 350 15.64 9.05 1.28
CA ARG A 350 15.56 8.52 -0.08
C ARG A 350 16.72 7.59 -0.34
N ILE A 351 16.48 6.57 -1.15
CA ILE A 351 17.53 5.65 -1.60
C ILE A 351 18.37 6.34 -2.66
N LYS A 352 19.64 6.62 -2.38
CA LYS A 352 20.54 7.26 -3.34
C LYS A 352 21.39 6.26 -4.15
N ALA A 353 21.60 5.05 -3.63
CA ALA A 353 22.40 4.05 -4.32
C ALA A 353 22.13 2.62 -3.81
N TYR A 354 22.47 1.66 -4.67
CA TYR A 354 22.70 0.27 -4.30
C TYR A 354 24.14 -0.12 -4.60
N THR A 355 24.77 -0.82 -3.67
CA THR A 355 26.05 -1.49 -3.90
C THR A 355 25.91 -3.00 -3.71
N HIS A 356 26.59 -3.77 -4.53
CA HIS A 356 26.47 -5.22 -4.57
C HIS A 356 27.82 -5.87 -4.36
N VAL A 357 27.85 -6.85 -3.45
CA VAL A 357 28.99 -7.73 -3.25
C VAL A 357 28.56 -9.17 -3.51
N SER A 358 29.43 -9.94 -4.14
CA SER A 358 29.16 -11.35 -4.43
C SER A 358 29.07 -12.12 -3.10
N THR A 359 28.07 -13.01 -2.99
CA THR A 359 27.97 -13.90 -1.82
C THR A 359 28.61 -15.27 -2.05
N GLY A 360 29.12 -15.51 -3.27
CA GLY A 360 29.85 -16.71 -3.69
C GLY A 360 30.86 -16.41 -4.81
N GLU A 361 31.51 -17.45 -5.35
CA GLU A 361 32.54 -17.31 -6.40
C GLU A 361 31.96 -16.94 -7.78
N GLY A 362 32.71 -16.16 -8.58
CA GLY A 362 32.46 -16.00 -10.03
C GLY A 362 31.49 -14.90 -10.48
N THR A 363 30.88 -14.13 -9.58
CA THR A 363 30.04 -12.98 -9.98
C THR A 363 30.84 -11.68 -9.89
N ASN A 364 30.92 -10.88 -10.95
CA ASN A 364 31.38 -9.48 -10.83
C ASN A 364 30.21 -8.62 -10.33
N ALA A 365 29.84 -8.75 -9.05
CA ALA A 365 28.62 -8.14 -8.51
C ALA A 365 28.60 -6.61 -8.63
N ALA A 366 29.76 -5.95 -8.66
CA ALA A 366 29.87 -4.50 -8.78
C ALA A 366 29.23 -3.94 -10.06
N VAL A 367 29.08 -4.76 -11.11
CA VAL A 367 28.35 -4.35 -12.34
C VAL A 367 26.88 -4.07 -12.06
N LEU A 368 26.31 -4.62 -10.99
CA LEU A 368 24.91 -4.42 -10.61
C LEU A 368 24.68 -3.15 -9.78
N ASN A 369 25.73 -2.42 -9.40
CA ASN A 369 25.63 -1.19 -8.62
C ASN A 369 24.71 -0.18 -9.31
N GLN A 370 23.95 0.56 -8.52
CA GLN A 370 22.94 1.50 -9.00
C GLN A 370 23.07 2.84 -8.27
N ARG A 371 22.80 3.95 -8.95
CA ARG A 371 22.67 5.28 -8.34
C ARG A 371 21.38 5.94 -8.78
N PHE A 372 20.81 6.73 -7.89
CA PHE A 372 19.54 7.42 -8.06
C PHE A 372 19.73 8.90 -7.73
N GLU A 373 19.20 9.76 -8.59
CA GLU A 373 19.14 11.20 -8.34
C GLU A 373 17.69 11.65 -8.36
N TYR A 374 17.42 12.71 -7.61
CA TYR A 374 16.08 13.21 -7.39
C TYR A 374 16.07 14.72 -7.55
N ASP A 375 14.90 15.25 -7.89
CA ASP A 375 14.64 16.66 -7.70
C ASP A 375 14.20 16.99 -6.26
N ASP A 376 14.01 18.26 -5.98
CA ASP A 376 13.61 18.74 -4.64
C ASP A 376 12.15 18.43 -4.29
N LEU A 377 11.38 17.80 -5.19
CA LEU A 377 10.05 17.25 -4.92
C LEU A 377 10.07 15.73 -4.66
N ASP A 378 11.26 15.13 -4.48
CA ASP A 378 11.48 13.69 -4.30
C ASP A 378 11.16 12.83 -5.53
N ARG A 379 11.07 13.42 -6.73
CA ARG A 379 10.82 12.68 -7.98
C ARG A 379 12.14 12.19 -8.54
N LEU A 380 12.18 10.94 -9.01
CA LEU A 380 13.39 10.33 -9.55
C LEU A 380 13.74 10.99 -10.89
N THR A 381 14.89 11.66 -10.99
CA THR A 381 15.35 12.33 -12.21
C THR A 381 16.44 11.58 -12.95
N SER A 382 17.17 10.70 -12.27
CA SER A 382 18.25 9.92 -12.87
C SER A 382 18.35 8.54 -12.26
N PHE A 383 18.61 7.54 -13.10
CA PHE A 383 19.01 6.20 -12.72
C PHE A 383 20.25 5.81 -13.49
N ILE A 384 21.28 5.38 -12.77
CA ILE A 384 22.55 4.95 -13.35
C ILE A 384 22.77 3.51 -12.92
N GLY A 385 22.72 2.57 -13.86
CA GLY A 385 22.98 1.14 -13.63
C GLY A 385 24.12 0.61 -14.52
N ASN A 386 24.15 -0.71 -14.74
CA ASN A 386 25.17 -1.36 -15.57
C ASN A 386 25.11 -0.89 -17.04
N GLY A 387 25.99 0.04 -17.41
CA GLY A 387 26.19 0.46 -18.80
C GLY A 387 25.08 1.31 -19.43
N ALA A 388 24.06 1.72 -18.66
CA ALA A 388 23.00 2.60 -19.14
C ALA A 388 22.55 3.61 -18.08
N THR A 389 22.47 4.87 -18.49
CA THR A 389 21.81 5.94 -17.74
C THR A 389 20.42 6.13 -18.29
N GLN A 390 19.47 6.31 -17.37
CA GLN A 390 18.15 6.81 -17.67
C GLN A 390 17.96 8.15 -16.98
N SER A 391 17.28 9.08 -17.64
CA SER A 391 16.95 10.39 -17.06
C SER A 391 15.48 10.71 -17.28
N PHE A 392 14.86 11.41 -16.34
CA PHE A 392 13.44 11.74 -16.37
C PHE A 392 13.20 13.21 -16.08
N SER A 393 12.32 13.82 -16.86
CA SER A 393 11.89 15.21 -16.70
C SER A 393 10.41 15.26 -16.37
N TYR A 394 10.01 16.27 -15.58
CA TYR A 394 8.65 16.44 -15.11
C TYR A 394 8.17 17.88 -15.26
N ASP A 395 6.86 18.06 -15.43
CA ASP A 395 6.22 19.37 -15.28
C ASP A 395 5.99 19.74 -13.78
N ALA A 396 5.36 20.88 -13.52
CA ALA A 396 5.09 21.35 -12.16
C ALA A 396 4.13 20.46 -11.35
N ASN A 397 3.25 19.69 -12.01
CA ASN A 397 2.32 18.77 -11.36
C ASN A 397 2.81 17.31 -11.36
N GLY A 398 4.06 17.06 -11.77
CA GLY A 398 4.64 15.71 -11.73
C GLY A 398 4.27 14.80 -12.89
N ASN A 399 3.71 15.32 -14.00
CA ASN A 399 3.65 14.53 -15.21
C ASN A 399 5.06 14.34 -15.77
N ARG A 400 5.45 13.10 -16.09
CA ARG A 400 6.71 12.83 -16.78
C ARG A 400 6.63 13.35 -18.21
N THR A 401 7.38 14.40 -18.54
CA THR A 401 7.37 15.08 -19.85
C THR A 401 8.43 14.55 -20.82
N ALA A 402 9.49 13.94 -20.30
CA ALA A 402 10.50 13.28 -21.12
C ALA A 402 11.21 12.18 -20.34
N ALA A 403 11.76 11.22 -21.08
CA ALA A 403 12.64 10.19 -20.54
C ALA A 403 13.76 9.88 -21.54
N THR A 404 14.97 9.61 -21.07
CA THR A 404 16.08 9.15 -21.90
C THR A 404 16.43 7.73 -21.52
N PHE A 405 16.61 6.84 -22.51
CA PHE A 405 17.06 5.46 -22.29
C PHE A 405 18.23 5.16 -23.23
N GLY A 406 19.38 4.77 -22.67
CA GLY A 406 20.56 4.42 -23.48
C GLY A 406 21.05 5.57 -24.38
N GLY A 407 20.88 6.82 -23.92
CA GLY A 407 21.21 8.03 -24.69
C GLY A 407 20.13 8.51 -25.66
N THR A 408 19.07 7.73 -25.91
CA THR A 408 17.94 8.14 -26.77
C THR A 408 16.86 8.83 -25.94
N GLY A 409 16.51 10.06 -26.31
CA GLY A 409 15.45 10.84 -25.66
C GLY A 409 14.07 10.58 -26.25
N TYR A 410 13.07 10.50 -25.38
CA TYR A 410 11.66 10.34 -25.70
C TYR A 410 10.84 11.41 -24.99
N THR A 411 9.83 11.91 -25.68
CA THR A 411 8.99 13.02 -25.23
C THR A 411 7.57 12.55 -25.00
N ASN A 412 6.98 13.02 -23.91
CA ASN A 412 5.59 12.79 -23.54
C ASN A 412 4.82 14.11 -23.67
N THR A 413 3.78 14.11 -24.49
CA THR A 413 2.90 15.27 -24.68
C THR A 413 1.75 15.19 -23.69
N ILE A 414 1.69 16.14 -22.75
CA ILE A 414 0.62 16.24 -21.76
C ILE A 414 -0.42 17.24 -22.25
N ALA A 415 -1.70 16.91 -22.13
CA ALA A 415 -2.79 17.79 -22.51
C ALA A 415 -2.69 19.14 -21.80
N ALA A 416 -2.96 20.25 -22.50
CA ALA A 416 -2.85 21.58 -21.90
C ALA A 416 -3.91 21.84 -20.79
N SER A 417 -5.08 21.19 -20.89
CA SER A 417 -6.24 21.41 -20.02
C SER A 417 -6.50 20.28 -19.02
N SER A 418 -5.65 19.26 -18.95
CA SER A 418 -5.77 18.14 -18.01
C SER A 418 -4.39 17.52 -17.75
N ASN A 419 -4.29 16.56 -16.85
CA ASN A 419 -3.07 15.77 -16.64
C ASN A 419 -2.96 14.58 -17.59
N ARG A 420 -3.90 14.38 -18.54
CA ARG A 420 -3.90 13.26 -19.49
C ARG A 420 -2.66 13.28 -20.41
N LEU A 421 -2.11 12.10 -20.69
CA LEU A 421 -1.01 11.92 -21.64
C LEU A 421 -1.59 11.77 -23.05
N GLU A 422 -1.36 12.72 -23.96
CA GLU A 422 -1.88 12.69 -25.34
C GLU A 422 -1.00 11.86 -26.28
N ALA A 423 0.31 11.83 -26.06
CA ALA A 423 1.22 11.03 -26.89
C ALA A 423 2.54 10.75 -26.17
N THR A 424 3.23 9.68 -26.60
CA THR A 424 4.64 9.45 -26.28
C THR A 424 5.40 9.00 -27.52
N THR A 425 6.63 9.47 -27.70
CA THR A 425 7.50 9.03 -28.80
C THR A 425 8.22 7.70 -28.52
N GLY A 426 8.03 7.12 -27.32
CA GLY A 426 8.59 5.82 -26.96
C GLY A 426 9.27 5.82 -25.59
N PRO A 427 10.20 4.87 -25.33
CA PRO A 427 10.75 3.85 -26.25
C PRO A 427 9.67 2.95 -26.82
N THR A 428 9.81 2.45 -28.06
CA THR A 428 8.77 1.76 -28.86
C THR A 428 7.79 0.89 -28.05
N PRO A 429 6.47 0.95 -28.35
CA PRO A 429 5.86 1.74 -29.42
C PRO A 429 5.69 3.22 -29.06
N ALA A 430 5.80 4.10 -30.04
CA ALA A 430 5.21 5.43 -29.89
C ALA A 430 3.68 5.27 -29.77
N LYS A 431 3.05 6.07 -28.93
CA LYS A 431 1.60 6.01 -28.66
C LYS A 431 0.93 7.33 -28.96
N THR A 432 -0.30 7.26 -29.46
CA THR A 432 -1.21 8.39 -29.64
C THR A 432 -2.48 8.10 -28.87
N ASN A 433 -2.65 8.77 -27.73
CA ASN A 433 -3.64 8.41 -26.74
C ASN A 433 -4.94 9.19 -26.90
N THR A 434 -6.06 8.49 -26.86
CA THR A 434 -7.40 9.07 -26.70
C THR A 434 -8.01 8.61 -25.39
N HIS A 435 -8.85 9.46 -24.79
CA HIS A 435 -9.51 9.16 -23.52
C HIS A 435 -11.01 9.34 -23.63
N ASP A 436 -11.77 8.66 -22.77
CA ASP A 436 -13.18 8.96 -22.58
C ASP A 436 -13.38 10.24 -21.72
N LEU A 437 -14.64 10.59 -21.48
CA LEU A 437 -15.00 11.77 -20.69
C LEU A 437 -14.61 11.64 -19.21
N ALA A 438 -14.52 10.42 -18.66
CA ALA A 438 -14.05 10.15 -17.31
C ALA A 438 -12.51 10.07 -17.20
N GLY A 439 -11.79 10.19 -18.32
CA GLY A 439 -10.33 10.23 -18.34
C GLY A 439 -9.65 8.88 -18.41
N ASN A 440 -10.36 7.82 -18.81
CA ASN A 440 -9.77 6.51 -19.04
C ASN A 440 -9.20 6.42 -20.46
N LEU A 441 -8.00 5.86 -20.63
CA LEU A 441 -7.37 5.63 -21.93
C LEU A 441 -8.18 4.65 -22.78
N THR A 442 -8.70 5.07 -23.93
CA THR A 442 -9.54 4.26 -24.85
C THR A 442 -8.81 3.80 -26.11
N ASN A 443 -7.72 4.46 -26.49
CA ASN A 443 -6.87 4.05 -27.61
C ASN A 443 -5.46 4.60 -27.35
N ASP A 444 -4.41 3.83 -27.61
CA ASP A 444 -3.02 4.29 -27.56
C ASP A 444 -2.33 4.37 -28.95
N GLY A 445 -3.11 4.23 -30.02
CA GLY A 445 -2.67 4.13 -31.40
C GLY A 445 -2.45 2.68 -31.86
N THR A 446 -2.31 1.73 -30.93
CA THR A 446 -2.13 0.30 -31.21
C THR A 446 -3.24 -0.55 -30.62
N ILE A 447 -3.61 -0.27 -29.37
CA ILE A 447 -4.57 -1.01 -28.56
C ILE A 447 -5.81 -0.15 -28.38
N VAL A 448 -6.98 -0.75 -28.62
CA VAL A 448 -8.28 -0.14 -28.30
C VAL A 448 -8.79 -0.74 -27.00
N TYR A 449 -9.04 0.12 -26.02
CA TYR A 449 -9.52 -0.24 -24.69
C TYR A 449 -11.01 0.10 -24.56
N ALA A 450 -11.77 -0.79 -23.93
CA ALA A 450 -13.16 -0.55 -23.57
C ALA A 450 -13.33 -0.66 -22.06
N TYR A 451 -14.22 0.18 -21.51
CA TYR A 451 -14.54 0.20 -20.08
C TYR A 451 -16.01 -0.15 -19.88
N SER A 452 -16.31 -0.87 -18.80
CA SER A 452 -17.69 -1.11 -18.39
C SER A 452 -18.31 0.14 -17.77
N ALA A 453 -19.62 0.08 -17.52
CA ALA A 453 -20.34 1.11 -16.76
C ALA A 453 -19.75 1.30 -15.34
N ARG A 454 -19.05 0.28 -14.80
CA ARG A 454 -18.29 0.36 -13.53
C ARG A 454 -17.01 1.20 -13.61
N GLY A 455 -16.65 1.70 -14.80
CA GLY A 455 -15.39 2.41 -15.02
C GLY A 455 -14.16 1.49 -14.99
N ARG A 456 -14.34 0.18 -15.21
CA ARG A 456 -13.24 -0.81 -15.22
C ARG A 456 -12.95 -1.28 -16.64
N MET A 457 -11.67 -1.45 -17.00
CA MET A 457 -11.27 -1.92 -18.33
C MET A 457 -11.84 -3.33 -18.58
N SER A 458 -12.87 -3.43 -19.42
CA SER A 458 -13.58 -4.67 -19.72
C SER A 458 -12.95 -5.43 -20.88
N SER A 459 -12.24 -4.74 -21.77
CA SER A 459 -11.43 -5.39 -22.80
C SER A 459 -10.33 -4.50 -23.37
N ALA A 460 -9.30 -5.13 -23.93
CA ALA A 460 -8.27 -4.51 -24.76
C ALA A 460 -8.17 -5.27 -26.09
N THR A 461 -8.14 -4.56 -27.22
CA THR A 461 -8.13 -5.16 -28.55
C THR A 461 -6.90 -4.74 -29.32
N ILE A 462 -6.10 -5.71 -29.79
CA ILE A 462 -4.92 -5.52 -30.62
C ILE A 462 -5.15 -6.21 -31.95
N GLY A 463 -5.27 -5.42 -33.03
CA GLY A 463 -5.64 -5.95 -34.33
C GLY A 463 -6.96 -6.74 -34.25
N ALA A 464 -6.92 -8.04 -34.56
CA ALA A 464 -8.09 -8.92 -34.49
C ALA A 464 -8.28 -9.61 -33.13
N VAL A 465 -7.31 -9.50 -32.20
CA VAL A 465 -7.35 -10.22 -30.92
C VAL A 465 -7.93 -9.32 -29.84
N LYS A 466 -9.09 -9.70 -29.31
CA LYS A 466 -9.71 -9.06 -28.15
C LYS A 466 -9.41 -9.84 -26.88
N THR A 467 -8.79 -9.19 -25.90
CA THR A 467 -8.66 -9.70 -24.53
C THR A 467 -9.80 -9.15 -23.68
N SER A 468 -10.53 -10.03 -22.99
CA SER A 468 -11.67 -9.67 -22.15
C SER A 468 -11.36 -9.92 -20.67
N TYR A 469 -11.80 -9.01 -19.81
CA TYR A 469 -11.57 -9.02 -18.37
C TYR A 469 -12.90 -9.07 -17.61
N LEU A 470 -12.93 -9.72 -16.44
CA LEU A 470 -14.04 -9.64 -15.49
C LEU A 470 -13.51 -9.33 -14.09
N TYR A 471 -14.27 -8.54 -13.33
CA TYR A 471 -13.93 -8.12 -11.99
C TYR A 471 -14.99 -8.57 -10.98
N ASN A 472 -14.56 -9.06 -9.83
CA ASN A 472 -15.49 -9.37 -8.75
C ASN A 472 -16.06 -8.08 -8.10
N GLY A 473 -17.01 -8.23 -7.19
CA GLY A 473 -17.63 -7.10 -6.49
C GLY A 473 -16.69 -6.32 -5.56
N MET A 474 -15.49 -6.84 -5.26
CA MET A 474 -14.44 -6.10 -4.55
C MET A 474 -13.50 -5.32 -5.50
N GLY A 475 -13.76 -5.35 -6.81
CA GLY A 475 -12.94 -4.66 -7.82
C GLY A 475 -11.67 -5.43 -8.23
N GLN A 476 -11.51 -6.69 -7.82
CA GLN A 476 -10.37 -7.51 -8.21
C GLN A 476 -10.60 -8.15 -9.58
N ARG A 477 -9.60 -8.15 -10.45
CA ARG A 477 -9.66 -8.84 -11.74
C ARG A 477 -9.56 -10.34 -11.48
N VAL A 478 -10.63 -11.07 -11.79
CA VAL A 478 -10.73 -12.52 -11.53
C VAL A 478 -10.68 -13.36 -12.80
N ARG A 479 -10.78 -12.73 -13.98
CA ARG A 479 -10.68 -13.39 -15.28
C ARG A 479 -9.96 -12.52 -16.30
N GLN A 480 -9.08 -13.13 -17.09
CA GLN A 480 -8.53 -12.56 -18.32
C GLN A 480 -8.46 -13.63 -19.43
N VAL A 481 -9.01 -13.35 -20.61
CA VAL A 481 -8.99 -14.30 -21.74
C VAL A 481 -8.78 -13.57 -23.05
N ALA A 482 -7.75 -13.96 -23.80
CA ALA A 482 -7.43 -13.44 -25.14
C ALA A 482 -8.09 -14.30 -26.23
N GLY A 483 -8.96 -13.67 -27.03
CA GLY A 483 -9.75 -14.35 -28.06
C GLY A 483 -10.67 -15.43 -27.47
N THR A 484 -10.80 -16.56 -28.18
CA THR A 484 -11.57 -17.73 -27.73
C THR A 484 -10.69 -18.78 -27.03
N GLN A 485 -9.40 -18.49 -26.80
CA GLN A 485 -8.43 -19.49 -26.36
C GLN A 485 -8.49 -19.73 -24.85
N ALA A 486 -8.26 -20.98 -24.45
CA ALA A 486 -7.96 -21.29 -23.06
C ALA A 486 -6.63 -20.64 -22.65
N ASN A 487 -6.60 -19.94 -21.52
CA ASN A 487 -5.38 -19.32 -21.00
C ASN A 487 -5.01 -19.97 -19.67
N ALA A 488 -3.73 -20.35 -19.50
CA ALA A 488 -3.22 -20.97 -18.27
C ALA A 488 -3.34 -20.05 -17.05
N ALA A 489 -3.10 -18.74 -17.22
CA ALA A 489 -3.33 -17.72 -16.20
C ALA A 489 -4.60 -16.92 -16.52
N GLY A 490 -5.69 -17.64 -16.78
CA GLY A 490 -6.95 -17.06 -17.24
C GLY A 490 -7.94 -16.71 -16.12
N LEU A 491 -7.76 -17.28 -14.93
CA LEU A 491 -8.46 -16.96 -13.71
C LEU A 491 -7.46 -16.57 -12.62
N LEU A 492 -7.83 -15.61 -11.78
CA LEU A 492 -7.01 -15.15 -10.66
C LEU A 492 -7.77 -15.33 -9.35
N MET A 493 -7.07 -15.78 -8.32
CA MET A 493 -7.60 -15.93 -6.96
C MET A 493 -6.85 -15.02 -6.00
N TYR A 494 -7.58 -14.45 -5.04
CA TYR A 494 -7.05 -13.54 -4.03
C TYR A 494 -7.36 -14.03 -2.61
N ASP A 495 -6.43 -13.82 -1.69
CA ASP A 495 -6.70 -13.98 -0.26
C ASP A 495 -7.52 -12.81 0.31
N GLU A 496 -7.82 -12.85 1.61
CA GLU A 496 -8.54 -11.79 2.34
C GLU A 496 -7.72 -10.49 2.45
N ALA A 497 -6.40 -10.56 2.33
CA ALA A 497 -5.53 -9.39 2.26
C ALA A 497 -5.47 -8.81 0.84
N GLY A 498 -6.11 -9.42 -0.16
CA GLY A 498 -6.10 -8.95 -1.55
C GLY A 498 -4.79 -9.25 -2.29
N HIS A 499 -3.96 -10.15 -1.79
CA HIS A 499 -2.83 -10.69 -2.54
C HIS A 499 -3.32 -11.65 -3.61
N ILE A 500 -2.72 -11.62 -4.81
CA ILE A 500 -2.92 -12.69 -5.79
C ILE A 500 -2.23 -13.94 -5.25
N ILE A 501 -3.02 -14.97 -4.94
CA ILE A 501 -2.53 -16.25 -4.41
C ILE A 501 -2.48 -17.36 -5.46
N GLY A 502 -3.09 -17.16 -6.63
CA GLY A 502 -2.96 -18.14 -7.70
C GLY A 502 -3.49 -17.73 -9.06
N GLU A 503 -2.93 -18.39 -10.07
CA GLU A 503 -3.30 -18.35 -11.48
C GLU A 503 -3.87 -19.72 -11.88
N TYR A 504 -5.03 -19.73 -12.55
CA TYR A 504 -5.73 -20.95 -12.94
C TYR A 504 -6.20 -20.90 -14.39
N ASN A 505 -6.26 -22.08 -15.01
CA ASN A 505 -6.67 -22.20 -16.40
C ASN A 505 -8.16 -21.86 -16.57
N SER A 506 -8.48 -20.95 -17.49
CA SER A 506 -9.85 -20.47 -17.71
C SER A 506 -10.83 -21.49 -18.29
N SER A 507 -10.35 -22.67 -18.73
CA SER A 507 -11.17 -23.73 -19.30
C SER A 507 -11.31 -24.96 -18.41
N THR A 508 -10.34 -25.22 -17.54
CA THR A 508 -10.29 -26.42 -16.68
C THR A 508 -10.33 -26.10 -15.18
N GLY A 509 -10.05 -24.85 -14.79
CA GLY A 509 -9.93 -24.45 -13.39
C GLY A 509 -8.72 -25.03 -12.66
N LYS A 510 -7.79 -25.68 -13.37
CA LYS A 510 -6.56 -26.25 -12.79
C LYS A 510 -5.49 -25.17 -12.60
N ALA A 511 -4.70 -25.30 -11.53
CA ALA A 511 -3.66 -24.33 -11.18
C ALA A 511 -2.51 -24.35 -12.19
N SER A 512 -2.03 -23.16 -12.55
CA SER A 512 -0.73 -22.98 -13.20
C SER A 512 0.33 -22.56 -12.20
N LYS A 513 0.02 -21.58 -11.35
CA LYS A 513 0.90 -21.05 -10.30
C LYS A 513 0.11 -20.70 -9.06
N GLU A 514 0.69 -20.94 -7.89
CA GLU A 514 0.16 -20.47 -6.61
C GLU A 514 1.28 -19.80 -5.81
N PHE A 515 0.97 -18.66 -5.18
CA PHE A 515 1.95 -17.78 -4.54
C PHE A 515 1.78 -17.83 -3.03
N ILE A 516 2.89 -18.05 -2.32
CA ILE A 516 2.94 -18.15 -0.86
C ILE A 516 3.51 -16.85 -0.29
N TYR A 517 2.87 -16.32 0.75
CA TYR A 517 3.24 -15.06 1.39
C TYR A 517 3.61 -15.26 2.87
N LEU A 518 4.54 -14.44 3.35
CA LEU A 518 4.83 -14.20 4.77
C LEU A 518 4.48 -12.74 5.08
N GLY A 519 3.32 -12.50 5.67
CA GLY A 519 2.74 -11.14 5.69
C GLY A 519 2.45 -10.69 4.26
N ASP A 520 2.95 -9.52 3.86
CA ASP A 520 2.81 -9.00 2.49
C ASP A 520 3.98 -9.40 1.57
N MET A 521 4.92 -10.20 2.06
CA MET A 521 6.11 -10.58 1.31
C MET A 521 5.90 -11.91 0.59
N PRO A 522 5.95 -11.96 -0.75
CA PRO A 522 5.93 -13.23 -1.45
C PRO A 522 7.24 -13.99 -1.17
N VAL A 523 7.12 -15.26 -0.80
CA VAL A 523 8.26 -16.11 -0.37
C VAL A 523 8.37 -17.41 -1.16
N GLY A 524 7.30 -17.85 -1.82
CA GLY A 524 7.31 -19.10 -2.57
C GLY A 524 6.34 -19.13 -3.74
N VAL A 525 6.62 -20.01 -4.70
CA VAL A 525 5.75 -20.30 -5.84
C VAL A 525 5.59 -21.81 -5.96
N LEU A 526 4.37 -22.27 -6.16
CA LEU A 526 4.03 -23.65 -6.46
C LEU A 526 3.56 -23.74 -7.91
N GLU A 527 4.11 -24.66 -8.69
CA GLU A 527 3.59 -25.04 -10.01
C GLU A 527 3.06 -26.47 -9.95
N GLN A 528 1.79 -26.66 -10.29
CA GLN A 528 1.23 -27.99 -10.45
C GLN A 528 1.60 -28.52 -11.84
N VAL A 529 2.23 -29.69 -11.88
CA VAL A 529 2.63 -30.35 -13.13
C VAL A 529 1.94 -31.69 -13.28
N VAL A 530 1.62 -32.05 -14.52
CA VAL A 530 1.05 -33.35 -14.86
C VAL A 530 2.13 -34.19 -15.51
N THR A 531 2.49 -35.31 -14.90
CA THR A 531 3.64 -36.13 -15.32
C THR A 531 3.25 -37.41 -16.06
N SER A 532 1.95 -37.65 -16.30
CA SER A 532 1.44 -38.80 -17.05
C SER A 532 0.22 -38.46 -17.91
N THR A 533 -0.15 -39.35 -18.82
CA THR A 533 -1.26 -39.16 -19.76
C THR A 533 -2.61 -39.53 -19.16
N ALA A 534 -3.68 -38.94 -19.71
CA ALA A 534 -5.05 -39.32 -19.38
C ALA A 534 -5.32 -40.80 -19.73
N PRO A 535 -6.17 -41.51 -18.94
CA PRO A 535 -6.94 -41.03 -17.79
C PRO A 535 -6.17 -41.03 -16.46
N ASN A 536 -4.98 -41.65 -16.39
CA ASN A 536 -4.21 -41.85 -15.16
C ASN A 536 -3.20 -40.73 -14.93
N GLN A 537 -3.67 -39.48 -14.93
CA GLN A 537 -2.82 -38.31 -14.70
C GLN A 537 -2.29 -38.30 -13.26
N VAL A 538 -0.98 -38.16 -13.12
CA VAL A 538 -0.29 -37.95 -11.85
C VAL A 538 0.03 -36.47 -11.76
N HIS A 539 -0.51 -35.86 -10.72
CA HIS A 539 -0.24 -34.48 -10.37
C HIS A 539 0.90 -34.43 -9.36
N ALA A 540 1.90 -33.62 -9.67
CA ALA A 540 3.00 -33.28 -8.78
C ALA A 540 3.10 -31.77 -8.62
N MET A 541 3.93 -31.34 -7.67
CA MET A 541 4.18 -29.93 -7.37
C MET A 541 5.67 -29.65 -7.49
N ASN A 542 6.00 -28.61 -8.26
CA ASN A 542 7.30 -27.97 -8.21
C ASN A 542 7.24 -26.77 -7.28
N MET A 543 8.18 -26.68 -6.33
CA MET A 543 8.29 -25.56 -5.39
C MET A 543 9.51 -24.70 -5.72
N TYR A 544 9.35 -23.39 -5.64
CA TYR A 544 10.39 -22.40 -5.89
C TYR A 544 10.46 -21.38 -4.74
N TYR A 545 11.67 -20.92 -4.43
CA TYR A 545 11.92 -19.87 -3.43
C TYR A 545 12.03 -18.51 -4.10
N LEU A 546 11.41 -17.50 -3.49
CA LEU A 546 11.31 -16.15 -4.06
C LEU A 546 12.07 -15.16 -3.17
N TYR A 547 13.03 -14.46 -3.76
CA TYR A 547 13.81 -13.41 -3.10
C TYR A 547 13.29 -12.05 -3.55
N VAL A 548 13.00 -11.21 -2.56
CA VAL A 548 12.43 -9.88 -2.79
C VAL A 548 13.40 -8.75 -2.47
N ASP A 549 13.18 -7.57 -3.06
CA ASP A 549 13.84 -6.34 -2.65
C ASP A 549 13.26 -5.73 -1.36
N HIS A 550 13.74 -4.54 -0.99
CA HIS A 550 13.27 -3.79 0.17
C HIS A 550 11.78 -3.40 0.09
N LEU A 551 11.21 -3.31 -1.11
CA LEU A 551 9.78 -3.06 -1.34
C LEU A 551 8.93 -4.34 -1.31
N ASN A 552 9.53 -5.51 -1.07
CA ASN A 552 8.90 -6.82 -1.26
C ASN A 552 8.60 -7.17 -2.74
N THR A 553 9.27 -6.53 -3.69
CA THR A 553 9.14 -6.85 -5.13
C THR A 553 9.92 -8.14 -5.43
N PRO A 554 9.35 -9.14 -6.12
CA PRO A 554 10.10 -10.30 -6.60
C PRO A 554 11.27 -9.90 -7.50
N ARG A 555 12.50 -10.32 -7.14
CA ARG A 555 13.72 -10.03 -7.92
C ARG A 555 14.47 -11.28 -8.37
N PHE A 556 14.29 -12.38 -7.66
CA PHE A 556 15.02 -13.62 -7.94
C PHE A 556 14.17 -14.82 -7.56
N ILE A 557 14.20 -15.87 -8.37
CA ILE A 557 13.52 -17.13 -8.08
C ILE A 557 14.47 -18.30 -8.30
N THR A 558 14.57 -19.18 -7.32
CA THR A 558 15.38 -20.40 -7.39
C THR A 558 14.53 -21.64 -7.22
N ARG A 559 14.86 -22.70 -7.93
CA ARG A 559 14.23 -24.01 -7.75
C ARG A 559 14.58 -24.60 -6.39
N SER A 560 13.60 -25.21 -5.72
CA SER A 560 13.85 -25.86 -4.42
C SER A 560 14.84 -27.03 -4.46
N PRO A 561 14.87 -27.92 -5.49
CA PRO A 561 15.71 -29.12 -5.41
C PRO A 561 17.22 -28.86 -5.57
N ASP A 562 17.62 -27.83 -6.32
CA ASP A 562 19.02 -27.60 -6.69
C ASP A 562 19.48 -26.15 -6.48
N GLY A 563 18.59 -25.24 -6.06
CA GLY A 563 18.91 -23.83 -5.83
C GLY A 563 19.30 -23.06 -7.10
N LYS A 564 19.12 -23.63 -8.30
CA LYS A 564 19.43 -22.94 -9.55
C LYS A 564 18.40 -21.86 -9.86
N VAL A 565 18.86 -20.81 -10.54
CA VAL A 565 18.04 -19.63 -10.87
C VAL A 565 17.08 -19.96 -12.00
N ALA A 566 15.78 -19.91 -11.72
CA ALA A 566 14.73 -20.10 -12.71
C ALA A 566 14.32 -18.78 -13.37
N TRP A 567 14.42 -17.67 -12.64
CA TRP A 567 13.98 -16.36 -13.08
C TRP A 567 14.69 -15.25 -12.31
N ARG A 568 15.01 -14.13 -12.97
CA ARG A 568 15.59 -12.95 -12.30
C ARG A 568 15.20 -11.62 -12.95
N TRP A 569 15.05 -10.61 -12.11
CA TRP A 569 14.69 -9.23 -12.48
C TRP A 569 15.39 -8.24 -11.54
N ASP A 570 16.71 -8.35 -11.44
CA ASP A 570 17.54 -7.64 -10.47
C ASP A 570 18.45 -6.54 -11.06
N SER A 571 18.58 -6.48 -12.39
CA SER A 571 19.35 -5.47 -13.15
C SER A 571 18.49 -4.30 -13.66
N THR A 572 17.47 -3.90 -12.91
CA THR A 572 16.25 -3.31 -13.49
C THR A 572 16.13 -1.80 -13.44
N ASP A 573 15.42 -1.32 -14.45
CA ASP A 573 14.73 -0.04 -14.53
C ASP A 573 13.82 0.22 -13.30
N PRO A 574 13.85 1.43 -12.71
CA PRO A 574 13.03 1.79 -11.54
C PRO A 574 11.51 1.77 -11.76
N PHE A 575 11.05 1.99 -12.99
CA PHE A 575 9.63 2.06 -13.36
C PHE A 575 9.10 0.74 -13.93
N GLY A 576 9.93 -0.30 -14.02
CA GLY A 576 9.56 -1.65 -14.43
C GLY A 576 9.50 -1.87 -15.95
N LEU A 577 10.06 -0.98 -16.76
CA LEU A 577 9.98 -1.09 -18.23
C LEU A 577 10.73 -2.30 -18.79
N LEU A 578 11.92 -2.60 -18.25
CA LEU A 578 12.74 -3.68 -18.77
C LEU A 578 12.16 -5.05 -18.37
N PRO A 579 12.06 -6.02 -19.30
CA PRO A 579 11.53 -7.33 -18.97
C PRO A 579 12.49 -8.15 -18.09
N PRO A 580 11.97 -9.13 -17.34
CA PRO A 580 12.81 -10.10 -16.63
C PRO A 580 13.55 -11.05 -17.57
N ASN A 581 14.60 -11.70 -17.03
CA ASN A 581 15.19 -12.87 -17.65
C ASN A 581 14.50 -14.13 -17.11
N ASP A 582 13.66 -14.73 -17.96
CA ASP A 582 12.83 -15.89 -17.64
C ASP A 582 13.53 -17.25 -17.80
N ASN A 583 14.80 -17.28 -18.21
CA ASN A 583 15.57 -18.53 -18.32
C ASN A 583 17.09 -18.31 -18.09
N PRO A 584 17.50 -17.76 -16.94
CA PRO A 584 18.88 -17.36 -16.72
C PRO A 584 19.87 -18.53 -16.62
N ALA A 585 19.40 -19.72 -16.24
CA ALA A 585 20.24 -20.92 -16.09
C ALA A 585 19.93 -22.02 -17.12
N GLY A 586 19.17 -21.73 -18.18
CA GLY A 586 18.87 -22.71 -19.24
C GLY A 586 17.96 -23.87 -18.79
N LEU A 587 17.10 -23.66 -17.79
CA LEU A 587 16.23 -24.68 -17.18
C LEU A 587 14.83 -24.78 -17.83
N GLY A 588 14.56 -23.92 -18.81
CA GLY A 588 13.23 -23.71 -19.39
C GLY A 588 12.66 -22.35 -18.99
N VAL A 589 11.70 -21.85 -19.77
CA VAL A 589 11.07 -20.54 -19.52
C VAL A 589 10.20 -20.64 -18.26
N PHE A 590 10.52 -19.83 -17.25
CA PHE A 590 9.70 -19.64 -16.07
C PHE A 590 9.12 -18.22 -16.09
N THR A 591 7.81 -18.09 -16.29
CA THR A 591 7.17 -16.77 -16.30
C THR A 591 6.66 -16.39 -14.92
N MET A 592 7.12 -15.26 -14.38
CA MET A 592 6.56 -14.60 -13.19
C MET A 592 5.85 -13.31 -13.59
N ASN A 593 4.58 -13.15 -13.21
CA ASN A 593 3.78 -11.98 -13.56
C ASN A 593 3.69 -10.95 -12.42
N LEU A 594 3.97 -11.31 -11.16
CA LEU A 594 4.03 -10.32 -10.08
C LEU A 594 5.12 -9.28 -10.39
N ARG A 595 4.82 -8.00 -10.11
CA ARG A 595 5.71 -6.85 -10.30
C ARG A 595 5.88 -6.15 -8.95
N MET A 596 5.93 -4.82 -8.91
CA MET A 596 5.90 -4.06 -7.65
C MET A 596 4.66 -4.48 -6.82
N PRO A 597 4.64 -4.27 -5.50
CA PRO A 597 3.49 -4.67 -4.68
C PRO A 597 2.16 -4.18 -5.24
N GLY A 598 1.19 -5.11 -5.33
CA GLY A 598 -0.12 -4.88 -5.95
C GLY A 598 -0.19 -5.10 -7.46
N GLN A 599 0.96 -5.10 -8.15
CA GLN A 599 1.03 -5.11 -9.59
C GLN A 599 1.20 -6.51 -10.19
N TYR A 600 0.50 -6.75 -11.29
CA TYR A 600 0.54 -7.98 -12.08
C TYR A 600 0.70 -7.65 -13.57
N PHE A 601 1.73 -8.19 -14.21
CA PHE A 601 2.00 -7.97 -15.62
C PHE A 601 0.94 -8.61 -16.51
N ASP A 602 0.25 -7.76 -17.28
CA ASP A 602 -0.64 -8.19 -18.36
C ASP A 602 0.11 -8.18 -19.69
N LYS A 603 0.58 -9.36 -20.10
CA LYS A 603 1.28 -9.54 -21.38
C LYS A 603 0.44 -9.14 -22.60
N ASN A 604 -0.88 -9.06 -22.48
CA ASN A 604 -1.75 -8.74 -23.61
C ASN A 604 -1.80 -7.25 -23.90
N THR A 605 -1.46 -6.40 -22.94
CA THR A 605 -1.44 -4.93 -23.09
C THR A 605 -0.07 -4.32 -22.82
N ASN A 606 0.84 -5.10 -22.23
CA ASN A 606 2.07 -4.65 -21.59
C ASN A 606 1.87 -3.67 -20.43
N LEU A 607 0.62 -3.51 -19.94
CA LEU A 607 0.32 -2.78 -18.72
C LEU A 607 0.50 -3.69 -17.51
N PHE A 608 0.71 -3.09 -16.36
CA PHE A 608 0.66 -3.78 -15.07
C PHE A 608 -0.69 -3.50 -14.44
N TYR A 609 -1.53 -4.53 -14.39
CA TYR A 609 -2.76 -4.49 -13.61
C TYR A 609 -2.44 -4.20 -12.15
N ASN A 610 -3.02 -3.16 -11.58
CA ASN A 610 -2.79 -2.73 -10.21
C ASN A 610 -4.11 -2.46 -9.49
N TYR A 611 -4.80 -3.56 -9.18
CA TYR A 611 -6.08 -3.60 -8.47
C TYR A 611 -7.17 -2.70 -9.07
N TYR A 612 -7.23 -1.40 -8.76
CA TYR A 612 -8.25 -0.46 -9.24
C TYR A 612 -7.86 0.30 -10.51
N ARG A 613 -6.59 0.26 -10.91
CA ARG A 613 -6.06 0.93 -12.12
C ARG A 613 -5.09 0.01 -12.88
N ASP A 614 -4.67 0.44 -14.07
CA ASP A 614 -3.65 -0.20 -14.88
C ASP A 614 -2.47 0.77 -15.08
N TYR A 615 -1.26 0.29 -14.79
CA TYR A 615 -0.02 1.07 -14.82
C TYR A 615 0.76 0.82 -16.11
N ASP A 616 1.19 1.89 -16.77
CA ASP A 616 2.05 1.83 -17.95
C ASP A 616 3.52 2.06 -17.57
N PRO A 617 4.38 1.02 -17.56
CA PRO A 617 5.79 1.16 -17.20
C PRO A 617 6.58 2.02 -18.19
N GLN A 618 6.16 2.10 -19.47
CA GLN A 618 6.82 2.92 -20.49
C GLN A 618 6.71 4.41 -20.17
N THR A 619 5.59 4.85 -19.61
CA THR A 619 5.31 6.26 -19.31
C THR A 619 5.37 6.57 -17.81
N GLY A 620 5.43 5.54 -16.96
CA GLY A 620 5.66 5.64 -15.51
C GLY A 620 4.46 6.17 -14.74
N ARG A 621 3.25 5.88 -15.24
CA ARG A 621 1.98 6.45 -14.76
C ARG A 621 0.81 5.50 -15.00
N TYR A 622 -0.32 5.77 -14.36
CA TYR A 622 -1.58 5.07 -14.62
C TYR A 622 -2.24 5.55 -15.92
N VAL A 623 -3.02 4.66 -16.53
CA VAL A 623 -3.80 4.95 -17.75
C VAL A 623 -5.24 5.40 -17.44
N GLU A 624 -5.67 5.28 -16.18
CA GLU A 624 -6.88 5.86 -15.62
C GLU A 624 -6.55 6.93 -14.57
N SER A 625 -7.45 7.91 -14.44
CA SER A 625 -7.43 8.84 -13.32
C SER A 625 -7.79 8.12 -12.02
N ASP A 626 -7.24 8.57 -10.90
CA ASP A 626 -7.47 7.99 -9.58
C ASP A 626 -8.96 7.96 -9.20
N PRO A 627 -9.55 6.78 -8.93
CA PRO A 627 -10.94 6.65 -8.53
C PRO A 627 -11.30 7.37 -7.22
N ILE A 628 -10.32 7.63 -6.34
CA ILE A 628 -10.53 8.44 -5.12
C ILE A 628 -10.17 9.92 -5.32
N GLY A 629 -9.88 10.34 -6.56
CA GLY A 629 -9.59 11.71 -6.96
C GLY A 629 -8.36 12.29 -6.26
N LEU A 630 -8.44 13.56 -5.86
CA LEU A 630 -7.32 14.27 -5.23
C LEU A 630 -6.90 13.71 -3.86
N ARG A 631 -7.62 12.71 -3.31
CA ARG A 631 -7.19 11.97 -2.12
C ARG A 631 -5.98 11.07 -2.41
N GLY A 632 -5.85 10.54 -3.63
CA GLY A 632 -4.71 9.73 -4.04
C GLY A 632 -3.47 10.56 -4.38
N GLY A 633 -3.65 11.84 -4.70
CA GLY A 633 -2.59 12.80 -5.01
C GLY A 633 -3.10 13.94 -5.90
N ILE A 634 -2.35 15.05 -5.95
CA ILE A 634 -2.71 16.21 -6.78
C ILE A 634 -2.67 15.90 -8.29
N ASN A 635 -1.81 14.97 -8.69
CA ASN A 635 -1.81 14.39 -10.03
C ASN A 635 -2.46 13.01 -9.98
N THR A 636 -3.67 12.93 -10.53
CA THR A 636 -4.51 11.73 -10.45
C THR A 636 -4.02 10.56 -11.31
N TYR A 637 -3.00 10.74 -12.13
CA TYR A 637 -2.41 9.68 -12.95
C TYR A 637 -1.00 9.27 -12.47
N GLY A 638 -0.39 10.01 -11.54
CA GLY A 638 0.98 9.77 -11.13
C GLY A 638 1.13 8.44 -10.38
N TYR A 639 2.15 7.65 -10.70
CA TYR A 639 2.53 6.51 -9.88
C TYR A 639 3.49 6.96 -8.77
N VAL A 640 3.05 6.81 -7.53
CA VAL A 640 3.84 7.02 -6.29
C VAL A 640 4.68 8.31 -6.26
N GLY A 641 4.12 9.39 -6.82
CA GLY A 641 4.77 10.69 -6.88
C GLY A 641 6.11 10.68 -7.63
N GLY A 642 6.28 9.78 -8.61
CA GLY A 642 7.51 9.67 -9.40
C GLY A 642 8.70 9.04 -8.66
N ASN A 643 8.47 8.37 -7.53
CA ASN A 643 9.53 7.71 -6.75
C ASN A 643 9.24 6.21 -6.52
N PRO A 644 9.28 5.38 -7.57
CA PRO A 644 9.03 3.94 -7.47
C PRO A 644 10.12 3.18 -6.73
N VAL A 645 11.23 3.83 -6.41
CA VAL A 645 12.36 3.25 -5.67
C VAL A 645 12.06 3.20 -4.17
N SER A 646 11.29 4.16 -3.65
CA SER A 646 11.05 4.29 -2.20
C SER A 646 9.59 4.05 -1.80
N ARG A 647 8.67 3.99 -2.76
CA ARG A 647 7.22 3.98 -2.53
C ARG A 647 6.51 2.94 -3.39
N ILE A 648 5.36 2.49 -2.90
CA ILE A 648 4.51 1.48 -3.55
C ILE A 648 3.06 1.96 -3.56
N ASP A 649 2.20 1.40 -4.41
CA ASP A 649 0.76 1.64 -4.38
C ASP A 649 0.04 0.30 -4.61
N PRO A 650 -0.17 -0.50 -3.53
CA PRO A 650 -0.63 -1.89 -3.65
C PRO A 650 -2.07 -2.05 -4.18
N LEU A 651 -2.84 -0.97 -4.19
CA LEU A 651 -4.23 -0.97 -4.62
C LEU A 651 -4.46 -0.12 -5.87
N GLY A 652 -3.44 0.58 -6.37
CA GLY A 652 -3.65 1.57 -7.41
C GLY A 652 -4.59 2.70 -6.97
N LEU A 653 -4.50 3.19 -5.73
CA LEU A 653 -5.37 4.24 -5.20
C LEU A 653 -4.63 5.33 -4.41
N GLU A 654 -3.59 4.96 -3.66
CA GLU A 654 -2.87 5.92 -2.83
C GLU A 654 -1.47 5.39 -2.59
N GLN A 655 -0.47 6.25 -2.75
CA GLN A 655 0.90 5.86 -2.49
C GLN A 655 1.12 5.53 -1.00
N CYS A 656 1.89 4.49 -0.76
CA CYS A 656 2.40 4.07 0.53
C CYS A 656 3.91 4.17 0.52
N ASP A 657 4.43 4.79 1.58
CA ASP A 657 5.86 4.85 1.82
C ASP A 657 6.19 3.77 2.84
N ILE A 658 6.99 2.80 2.40
CA ILE A 658 7.30 1.60 3.19
C ILE A 658 8.18 1.92 4.40
N ASP A 659 8.85 3.06 4.43
CA ASP A 659 9.75 3.43 5.51
C ASP A 659 9.24 4.67 6.29
N ALA A 660 8.19 5.33 5.80
CA ALA A 660 7.66 6.56 6.39
C ALA A 660 6.54 6.42 7.41
N ALA A 661 6.26 5.26 8.00
CA ALA A 661 5.38 5.27 9.19
C ALA A 661 5.91 6.27 10.26
N ARG A 662 7.25 6.42 10.34
CA ARG A 662 7.92 7.41 11.20
C ARG A 662 8.14 8.78 10.53
N VAL A 663 8.44 8.86 9.23
CA VAL A 663 8.67 10.14 8.51
C VAL A 663 7.36 10.88 8.23
N THR A 664 6.26 10.17 7.95
CA THR A 664 4.90 10.72 7.78
C THR A 664 4.36 11.27 9.10
N ALA A 665 4.56 10.56 10.22
CA ALA A 665 4.24 11.11 11.54
C ALA A 665 5.01 12.43 11.81
N LYS A 666 6.31 12.49 11.48
CA LYS A 666 7.13 13.71 11.57
C LYS A 666 6.64 14.84 10.64
N ARG A 667 6.27 14.53 9.39
CA ARG A 667 5.86 15.52 8.38
C ARG A 667 4.47 16.11 8.62
N TYR A 668 3.54 15.33 9.17
CA TYR A 668 2.11 15.70 9.26
C TYR A 668 1.61 15.94 10.69
N LEU A 669 2.39 15.62 11.73
CA LEU A 669 1.99 15.83 13.13
C LEU A 669 3.06 16.58 13.95
N PRO A 670 3.38 17.84 13.63
CA PRO A 670 4.31 18.63 14.44
C PRO A 670 3.81 18.88 15.88
N ASN A 671 2.51 18.68 16.14
CA ASN A 671 1.87 18.87 17.45
C ASN A 671 1.56 17.57 18.21
N LEU A 672 1.84 16.39 17.64
CA LEU A 672 1.65 15.13 18.36
C LEU A 672 2.90 14.85 19.19
N ASN A 673 2.86 15.20 20.47
CA ASN A 673 3.88 14.84 21.43
C ASN A 673 3.75 13.35 21.78
N VAL A 674 4.27 12.48 20.92
CA VAL A 674 4.44 11.06 21.23
C VAL A 674 5.61 10.92 22.19
N GLY A 675 5.31 10.96 23.48
CA GLY A 675 6.27 10.66 24.54
C GLY A 675 6.90 9.29 24.33
N ALA A 676 8.22 9.23 24.53
CA ALA A 676 9.05 8.05 24.31
C ALA A 676 8.83 6.98 25.39
N GLY A 677 8.68 5.71 24.97
CA GLY A 677 8.95 4.52 25.78
C GLY A 677 7.83 3.47 25.79
N PRO A 678 8.15 2.17 25.70
CA PRO A 678 7.18 1.10 25.93
C PRO A 678 6.82 1.00 27.44
N PRO A 679 5.60 0.59 27.80
CA PRO A 679 5.25 0.27 29.18
C PRO A 679 6.03 -0.97 29.61
N LYS A 680 7.01 -0.81 30.51
CA LYS A 680 7.59 -1.95 31.23
C LYS A 680 6.68 -2.28 32.41
N ALA A 681 6.06 -3.46 32.36
CA ALA A 681 5.51 -4.11 33.54
C ALA A 681 6.55 -5.14 34.03
N ASP A 682 7.38 -4.75 34.99
CA ASP A 682 8.13 -5.71 35.81
C ASP A 682 7.36 -5.86 37.13
N TYR A 683 6.63 -6.96 37.27
CA TYR A 683 6.09 -7.39 38.55
C TYR A 683 7.16 -8.19 39.30
N ALA A 684 7.76 -7.60 40.34
CA ALA A 684 8.43 -8.36 41.38
C ALA A 684 8.37 -7.60 42.73
N GLY A 685 7.71 -8.21 43.71
CA GLY A 685 7.93 -7.96 45.14
C GLY A 685 7.14 -6.81 45.76
N GLY A 686 6.22 -7.15 46.67
CA GLY A 686 5.41 -6.20 47.42
C GLY A 686 6.16 -5.42 48.52
N GLY A 687 5.48 -4.39 49.03
CA GLY A 687 5.89 -3.64 50.22
C GLY A 687 5.62 -2.14 50.07
N TRP A 688 4.73 -1.62 50.90
CA TRP A 688 4.21 -0.25 50.85
C TRP A 688 5.17 0.83 51.44
N TRP A 689 4.96 2.07 50.96
CA TRP A 689 5.35 3.41 51.43
C TRP A 689 6.83 3.86 51.30
N GLY A 690 7.06 4.85 50.42
CA GLY A 690 8.29 5.66 50.40
C GLY A 690 8.43 6.50 49.12
N GLU A 691 8.29 7.82 49.28
CA GLU A 691 8.28 8.88 48.27
C GLU A 691 9.57 8.98 47.43
N ALA A 692 9.42 9.32 46.14
CA ALA A 692 10.47 9.99 45.37
C ALA A 692 9.94 11.36 44.89
N GLN A 693 10.36 12.40 45.59
CA GLN A 693 10.19 13.80 45.21
C GLN A 693 10.89 14.09 43.88
N ILE A 694 10.19 14.73 42.94
CA ILE A 694 10.82 15.51 41.86
C ILE A 694 11.20 16.86 42.47
N ILE A 695 12.50 17.09 42.62
CA ILE A 695 13.06 18.41 42.94
C ILE A 695 12.98 19.28 41.69
N GLY A 696 12.17 20.35 41.77
CA GLY A 696 12.03 21.38 40.74
C GLY A 696 10.92 22.41 41.04
N ARG A 697 10.99 23.08 42.20
CA ARG A 697 10.30 24.36 42.54
C ARG A 697 10.71 25.45 41.52
N GLN A 698 9.93 26.37 40.94
CA GLN A 698 8.57 26.96 41.07
C GLN A 698 8.16 27.60 39.70
N PRO A 699 7.11 28.44 39.59
CA PRO A 699 5.68 28.15 39.63
C PRO A 699 5.01 28.45 38.26
N HIS A 700 3.85 27.84 38.00
CA HIS A 700 2.99 27.99 36.82
C HIS A 700 3.44 27.19 35.60
N TYR A 701 2.99 25.93 35.51
CA TYR A 701 2.46 25.28 34.30
C TYR A 701 2.12 23.84 34.68
N ASP A 702 0.85 23.57 34.98
CA ASP A 702 0.36 22.20 35.16
C ASP A 702 0.11 21.57 33.78
N GLY A 703 0.85 20.50 33.49
CA GLY A 703 0.58 19.61 32.37
C GLY A 703 -0.48 18.59 32.75
N TYR A 704 -1.65 18.66 32.10
CA TYR A 704 -2.70 17.64 32.21
C TYR A 704 -2.84 16.90 30.87
N ILE A 705 -2.81 15.56 30.91
CA ILE A 705 -3.25 14.69 29.82
C ILE A 705 -4.70 14.30 30.13
N HIS A 706 -5.65 14.82 29.36
CA HIS A 706 -7.06 14.38 29.38
C HIS A 706 -7.27 13.32 28.30
N MET A 707 -7.50 12.06 28.70
CA MET A 707 -8.05 11.03 27.82
C MET A 707 -9.58 10.97 28.03
N THR A 708 -10.36 11.30 27.01
CA THR A 708 -11.84 11.23 27.06
C THR A 708 -12.38 9.98 26.36
N ILE A 709 -13.59 9.59 26.79
CA ILE A 709 -14.40 8.37 26.58
C ILE A 709 -14.46 7.77 25.15
N LYS A 710 -13.96 8.44 24.11
CA LYS A 710 -13.88 7.88 22.74
C LYS A 710 -12.78 6.83 22.53
N PHE A 711 -11.91 6.61 23.52
CA PHE A 711 -10.84 5.61 23.46
C PHE A 711 -11.28 4.19 23.83
N LEU A 712 -12.52 3.99 24.28
CA LEU A 712 -12.99 2.71 24.85
C LEU A 712 -13.93 1.90 23.93
N GLU A 713 -14.31 2.43 22.77
CA GLU A 713 -15.23 1.76 21.85
C GLU A 713 -14.76 0.40 21.28
N PRO A 714 -13.47 0.01 21.24
CA PRO A 714 -13.08 -1.32 20.76
C PRO A 714 -12.92 -2.39 21.87
N LEU A 715 -13.19 -2.09 23.15
CA LEU A 715 -13.08 -3.06 24.25
C LEU A 715 -14.43 -3.71 24.57
N ASP A 716 -14.43 -4.98 25.01
CA ASP A 716 -15.67 -5.62 25.46
C ASP A 716 -16.22 -5.01 26.77
N LEU A 717 -17.50 -5.26 27.06
CA LEU A 717 -18.23 -4.72 28.21
C LEU A 717 -17.63 -5.11 29.57
N ALA A 718 -16.89 -6.22 29.68
CA ALA A 718 -16.29 -6.67 30.92
C ALA A 718 -14.96 -5.94 31.21
N MET A 719 -14.20 -5.58 30.17
CA MET A 719 -13.00 -4.75 30.27
C MET A 719 -13.33 -3.27 30.48
N GLN A 720 -14.42 -2.78 29.89
CA GLN A 720 -14.93 -1.43 30.14
C GLN A 720 -15.27 -1.22 31.63
N ALA A 721 -15.90 -2.20 32.28
CA ALA A 721 -16.28 -2.13 33.69
C ALA A 721 -15.06 -2.07 34.65
N ARG A 722 -14.00 -2.84 34.38
CA ARG A 722 -12.78 -2.86 35.21
C ARG A 722 -11.94 -1.59 35.11
N VAL A 723 -11.99 -0.91 33.97
CA VAL A 723 -11.29 0.37 33.75
C VAL A 723 -12.04 1.53 34.41
N LEU A 724 -13.38 1.46 34.44
CA LEU A 724 -14.23 2.46 35.10
C LEU A 724 -14.18 2.38 36.64
N GLU A 725 -14.01 1.18 37.23
CA GLU A 725 -13.87 1.02 38.70
C GLU A 725 -12.61 1.69 39.26
N ASN A 726 -11.50 1.72 38.50
CA ASN A 726 -10.25 2.36 38.94
C ASN A 726 -10.22 3.87 38.75
N TYR A 727 -11.06 4.43 37.88
CA TYR A 727 -11.05 5.88 37.57
C TYR A 727 -11.93 6.70 38.54
N TYR A 728 -12.84 6.05 39.27
CA TYR A 728 -13.80 6.73 40.14
C TYR A 728 -13.37 6.87 41.61
N HIS A 729 -12.22 6.32 42.00
CA HIS A 729 -11.82 6.32 43.42
C HIS A 729 -10.88 7.45 43.86
N GLU A 730 -10.37 8.32 42.97
CA GLU A 730 -9.29 9.27 43.34
C GLU A 730 -9.41 10.74 42.90
N ALA A 731 -10.59 11.26 42.54
CA ALA A 731 -10.71 12.70 42.22
C ALA A 731 -11.90 13.39 42.90
N GLY A 732 -11.72 13.73 44.18
CA GLY A 732 -12.57 14.69 44.88
C GLY A 732 -12.10 16.14 44.64
N HIS A 733 -13.06 16.98 44.24
CA HIS A 733 -13.09 18.46 44.28
C HIS A 733 -12.12 19.25 43.39
N PHE A 734 -12.64 20.11 42.48
CA PHE A 734 -12.36 21.56 42.41
C PHE A 734 -13.26 22.27 41.37
N THR A 735 -13.74 23.47 41.73
CA THR A 735 -14.57 24.40 40.93
C THR A 735 -13.70 25.51 40.33
N TRP A 736 -13.86 25.84 39.04
CA TRP A 736 -13.23 27.01 38.39
C TRP A 736 -14.23 28.15 38.15
N PRO A 737 -13.80 29.43 38.17
CA PRO A 737 -14.68 30.58 37.89
C PRO A 737 -14.97 30.73 36.39
N ASP A 738 -16.22 31.05 36.05
CA ASP A 738 -16.82 31.02 34.71
C ASP A 738 -16.17 31.90 33.63
N ALA A 739 -15.25 32.82 33.96
CA ALA A 739 -14.77 33.83 33.01
C ALA A 739 -13.66 33.37 32.03
N GLY A 740 -12.97 32.25 32.30
CA GLY A 740 -11.92 31.70 31.40
C GLY A 740 -12.40 30.54 30.51
N HIS A 741 -13.61 30.03 30.79
CA HIS A 741 -14.14 28.82 30.17
C HIS A 741 -14.59 29.10 28.72
N GLU A 742 -15.14 30.28 28.42
CA GLU A 742 -15.63 30.60 27.07
C GLU A 742 -14.51 30.86 26.04
N THR A 743 -13.27 31.12 26.47
CA THR A 743 -12.14 31.41 25.55
C THR A 743 -11.23 30.20 25.33
N ILE A 744 -11.00 29.39 26.37
CA ILE A 744 -10.07 28.26 26.31
C ILE A 744 -10.75 27.02 25.73
N TYR A 745 -12.04 26.82 26.01
CA TYR A 745 -12.79 25.63 25.60
C TYR A 745 -12.98 25.53 24.07
N PRO A 746 -13.31 26.60 23.32
CA PRO A 746 -13.38 26.54 21.86
C PRO A 746 -12.02 26.29 21.21
N TYR A 747 -10.94 26.87 21.75
CA TYR A 747 -9.57 26.71 21.24
C TYR A 747 -9.02 25.31 21.49
N ALA A 748 -9.27 24.76 22.69
CA ALA A 748 -8.92 23.38 23.02
C ALA A 748 -9.73 22.38 22.19
N ARG A 749 -11.04 22.63 22.01
CA ARG A 749 -11.92 21.81 21.18
C ARG A 749 -11.52 21.80 19.70
N ALA A 750 -11.22 22.97 19.11
CA ALA A 750 -10.78 23.06 17.73
C ALA A 750 -9.43 22.36 17.49
N ASN A 751 -8.50 22.46 18.44
CA ASN A 751 -7.23 21.73 18.38
C ASN A 751 -7.41 20.23 18.57
N LEU A 752 -8.35 19.79 19.41
CA LEU A 752 -8.68 18.38 19.60
C LEU A 752 -9.36 17.79 18.36
N GLU A 753 -10.30 18.52 17.76
CA GLU A 753 -10.99 18.12 16.54
C GLU A 753 -10.04 18.10 15.33
N ARG A 754 -9.11 19.07 15.22
CA ARG A 754 -8.03 19.06 14.23
C ARG A 754 -7.07 17.90 14.46
N SER A 755 -6.59 17.70 15.69
CA SER A 755 -5.70 16.58 16.03
C SER A 755 -6.38 15.22 15.81
N TRP A 756 -7.69 15.12 16.05
CA TRP A 756 -8.47 13.92 15.77
C TRP A 756 -8.72 13.70 14.28
N LYS A 757 -8.92 14.75 13.50
CA LYS A 757 -9.01 14.69 12.04
C LYS A 757 -7.67 14.29 11.42
N ASP A 758 -6.57 14.83 11.94
CA ASP A 758 -5.21 14.50 11.51
C ASP A 758 -4.81 13.09 11.94
N PHE A 759 -5.19 12.65 13.16
CA PHE A 759 -5.02 11.28 13.61
C PHE A 759 -5.86 10.30 12.80
N LYS A 760 -7.12 10.61 12.49
CA LYS A 760 -7.96 9.80 11.60
C LYS A 760 -7.38 9.75 10.18
N ALA A 761 -6.90 10.86 9.65
CA ALA A 761 -6.25 10.89 8.34
C ALA A 761 -4.96 10.06 8.35
N LEU A 762 -4.17 10.10 9.42
CA LEU A 762 -2.99 9.26 9.58
C LEU A 762 -3.36 7.79 9.74
N ARG A 763 -4.30 7.46 10.63
CA ARG A 763 -4.81 6.11 10.82
C ARG A 763 -5.34 5.56 9.51
N ASP A 764 -6.15 6.31 8.79
CA ASP A 764 -6.71 5.90 7.51
C ASP A 764 -5.60 5.72 6.46
N LYS A 765 -4.53 6.52 6.49
CA LYS A 765 -3.33 6.32 5.65
C LYS A 765 -2.52 5.09 6.05
N LEU A 766 -2.26 4.89 7.34
CA LEU A 766 -1.50 3.76 7.88
C LEU A 766 -2.25 2.44 7.70
N CYS A 767 -3.55 2.41 8.02
CA CYS A 767 -4.42 1.26 7.81
C CYS A 767 -4.57 0.89 6.33
N LYS A 768 -4.56 1.87 5.41
CA LYS A 768 -4.57 1.60 3.96
C LYS A 768 -3.25 1.07 3.42
N CYS A 769 -2.13 1.40 4.08
CA CYS A 769 -0.85 0.78 3.79
C CYS A 769 -0.70 -0.62 4.40
N LYS A 770 -1.76 -1.15 5.03
CA LYS A 770 -1.83 -2.49 5.64
C LYS A 770 -0.65 -2.79 6.58
N LYS A 771 -0.12 -1.74 7.23
CA LYS A 771 0.94 -1.84 8.23
C LYS A 771 0.41 -1.77 9.64
#